data_AF-A0A3A5VP95-F1
#
_entry.id   AF-A0A3A5VP95-F1
#
_cell.length_a   1.000
_cell.length_b   1.000
_cell.length_c   1.000
_cell.angle_alpha   90.00
_cell.angle_beta   90.00
_cell.angle_gamma   90.00
#
_symmetry.space_group_name_H-M   'P 1'
#
loop_
_entity.id
_entity.type
_entity.pdbx_description
1 polymer ?
#
loop_
_entity_poly.entity_id
_entity_poly.type
_entity_poly.pdbx_seq_one_letter_code
_entity_poly.pdbx_strand_id
1 'polypeptide(L)'
;MRTKPALILLCVGFLLALNISPFVVAEENGEEVQQSMTRIMMMPPEAEVTGMYVDANGHFFVNAMHPDEDNYKATIGVINGIDWNNLPEVVPELDSSSKAEDIWHGIRTSYGDYQVILQTGDALSQGGVAGGIYSVDDGGQILISKKPDFNAFVPINADGTHGYLYTAWEDRPAGLSQMEIELDTSTSEWTVLGGKMLNLSSIDGAWVLCFGSMSPWGSPLFSEELYFDNTQYWNDDSFRYHSDQTKLENYLGYYPNPYDYGYIIEIGNSSTSEPDLTRHLTMGRYSHENAMVMPDERTVYLTDDGYDTVLFKFVADTAGDLSSGTLYASKVAQDDTRDSAITGFDVEWIEMASSSNSEIRSWIEEYDGITTDDFKSGQNSYISDEEINDWAEGRLNKDLNGDGIVGYALDDRVAFLESRKAAAAIEATDEWNKMEGVAFNENVPEYLYLAMSRIESAMTDGVGDIDLTLNSCGIVYRMTMGEQWNVNRIDPVISGGPYTSSAQYECDINNLAGPDNILVLDDGRVLVGEDTDKHESNMVWLWEDLSEPLIPNGTLSVNYVNLMNTPADKNSTWDYRFQTEVNDLEIGSSYTAIIIIKEFGFDDWKGIWWWNTIEVDGQQYDQTFSLPRGCYSVSASLYESQDLSSDVKNATILSDTKFDFVVGTGTCTDGIYSEEVAATNETGNTDDGIKDSADESVPGFGILVSIVSILGAIVVTHRRK
;
A
#
# COMPACT_ATOMS: atom_id res chain seq x y z
N MET A 1 -5.50 -37.91 -49.67
CA MET A 1 -6.20 -39.21 -49.89
C MET A 1 -6.69 -39.74 -48.56
N ARG A 2 -7.73 -40.60 -48.56
CA ARG A 2 -8.18 -41.45 -47.43
C ARG A 2 -6.97 -42.20 -46.79
N THR A 3 -6.91 -42.62 -45.52
CA THR A 3 -7.95 -42.89 -44.49
C THR A 3 -7.33 -43.06 -43.08
N LYS A 4 -8.10 -42.80 -42.00
CA LYS A 4 -7.95 -43.38 -40.61
C LYS A 4 -8.23 -44.91 -40.64
N PRO A 5 -8.11 -45.76 -39.57
CA PRO A 5 -7.99 -45.53 -38.12
C PRO A 5 -6.74 -46.30 -37.53
N ALA A 6 -6.60 -46.76 -36.27
CA ALA A 6 -7.52 -46.99 -35.14
C ALA A 6 -6.83 -47.03 -33.75
N LEU A 7 -7.66 -47.19 -32.71
CA LEU A 7 -7.36 -47.32 -31.27
C LEU A 7 -7.67 -48.75 -30.79
N ILE A 8 -6.83 -49.40 -29.96
CA ILE A 8 -7.21 -50.57 -29.11
C ILE A 8 -6.45 -50.50 -27.76
N LEU A 9 -7.17 -50.78 -26.66
CA LEU A 9 -6.72 -50.80 -25.25
C LEU A 9 -6.25 -52.20 -24.77
N LEU A 10 -5.81 -52.25 -23.49
CA LEU A 10 -5.59 -53.40 -22.58
C LEU A 10 -4.24 -54.15 -22.72
N CYS A 11 -3.54 -54.55 -21.63
CA CYS A 11 -3.66 -54.18 -20.20
C CYS A 11 -2.46 -54.65 -19.35
N VAL A 12 -2.27 -54.01 -18.19
CA VAL A 12 -1.63 -54.51 -16.94
C VAL A 12 -0.18 -55.01 -16.98
N GLY A 13 0.72 -54.31 -16.27
CA GLY A 13 2.01 -54.86 -15.85
C GLY A 13 2.94 -53.86 -15.15
N PHE A 14 2.85 -53.77 -13.81
CA PHE A 14 3.85 -53.18 -12.90
C PHE A 14 4.30 -51.72 -13.10
N LEU A 15 3.84 -50.84 -12.20
CA LEU A 15 4.72 -50.03 -11.34
C LEU A 15 3.90 -49.36 -10.22
N LEU A 16 3.73 -50.08 -9.10
CA LEU A 16 3.32 -49.48 -7.83
C LEU A 16 4.59 -49.34 -6.99
N ALA A 17 5.14 -48.12 -6.93
CA ALA A 17 6.25 -47.78 -6.05
C ALA A 17 6.18 -46.29 -5.68
N LEU A 18 5.63 -46.02 -4.49
CA LEU A 18 5.99 -44.89 -3.62
C LEU A 18 5.91 -43.48 -4.24
N ASN A 19 4.69 -43.01 -4.49
CA ASN A 19 4.38 -41.59 -4.28
C ASN A 19 3.75 -41.44 -2.88
N ILE A 20 4.57 -41.03 -1.92
CA ILE A 20 4.13 -40.42 -0.67
C ILE A 20 4.88 -39.10 -0.59
N SER A 21 4.33 -38.07 -1.22
CA SER A 21 4.71 -36.70 -0.92
C SER A 21 4.39 -36.44 0.55
N PRO A 22 5.24 -35.72 1.31
CA PRO A 22 4.87 -35.32 2.65
C PRO A 22 3.63 -34.42 2.55
N PHE A 23 2.58 -34.78 3.31
CA PHE A 23 1.63 -33.77 3.72
C PHE A 23 2.42 -32.81 4.62
N VAL A 24 2.69 -31.61 4.11
CA VAL A 24 3.02 -30.48 4.96
C VAL A 24 1.72 -30.15 5.69
N VAL A 25 1.60 -30.71 6.90
CA VAL A 25 0.74 -30.14 7.91
C VAL A 25 1.48 -28.89 8.35
N ALA A 26 0.91 -27.72 8.07
CA ALA A 26 1.39 -26.49 8.69
C ALA A 26 1.27 -26.67 10.21
N GLU A 27 2.39 -26.57 10.92
CA GLU A 27 2.35 -26.31 12.35
C GLU A 27 2.02 -24.82 12.49
N GLU A 28 0.80 -24.51 12.93
CA GLU A 28 0.42 -23.18 13.42
C GLU A 28 1.40 -22.78 14.54
N ASN A 29 2.38 -21.94 14.19
CA ASN A 29 3.29 -21.24 15.10
C ASN A 29 3.94 -20.07 14.34
N GLY A 30 3.08 -19.19 13.87
CA GLY A 30 3.36 -17.79 13.55
C GLY A 30 2.14 -17.01 14.02
N GLU A 31 2.34 -15.85 14.62
CA GLU A 31 1.23 -14.95 14.92
C GLU A 31 0.68 -14.46 13.58
N GLU A 32 -0.48 -14.99 13.16
CA GLU A 32 -1.20 -14.44 12.02
C GLU A 32 -1.52 -12.98 12.35
N VAL A 33 -0.95 -12.08 11.56
CA VAL A 33 -1.33 -10.67 11.48
C VAL A 33 -2.83 -10.66 11.22
N GLN A 34 -3.62 -10.45 12.28
CA GLN A 34 -5.06 -10.52 12.16
C GLN A 34 -5.48 -9.36 11.25
N GLN A 35 -6.13 -9.65 10.12
CA GLN A 35 -6.63 -8.64 9.21
C GLN A 35 -8.08 -8.97 8.88
N SER A 36 -8.90 -7.95 8.63
CA SER A 36 -10.26 -8.15 8.14
C SER A 36 -10.35 -7.71 6.69
N MET A 37 -10.91 -8.59 5.85
CA MET A 37 -11.35 -8.27 4.49
C MET A 37 -12.86 -8.49 4.44
N THR A 38 -13.63 -7.41 4.52
CA THR A 38 -15.09 -7.46 4.48
C THR A 38 -15.58 -7.10 3.09
N ARG A 39 -16.18 -8.06 2.37
CA ARG A 39 -16.87 -7.80 1.11
C ARG A 39 -18.09 -6.92 1.37
N ILE A 40 -18.14 -5.72 0.79
CA ILE A 40 -19.26 -4.78 0.98
C ILE A 40 -20.14 -4.64 -0.26
N MET A 41 -19.58 -4.88 -1.45
CA MET A 41 -20.28 -4.76 -2.73
C MET A 41 -19.84 -5.85 -3.71
N MET A 42 -20.73 -6.26 -4.61
CA MET A 42 -20.41 -7.09 -5.78
C MET A 42 -21.12 -6.51 -7.02
N MET A 43 -20.38 -6.35 -8.10
CA MET A 43 -20.88 -5.79 -9.37
C MET A 43 -21.72 -6.79 -10.18
N PRO A 44 -22.45 -6.37 -11.23
CA PRO A 44 -22.92 -7.28 -12.27
C PRO A 44 -21.75 -8.08 -12.89
N PRO A 45 -22.01 -9.24 -13.51
CA PRO A 45 -20.97 -10.01 -14.20
C PRO A 45 -20.26 -9.20 -15.29
N GLU A 46 -18.97 -9.53 -15.46
CA GLU A 46 -18.01 -8.85 -16.37
C GLU A 46 -17.70 -7.38 -16.01
N ALA A 47 -18.43 -6.76 -15.08
CA ALA A 47 -18.22 -5.36 -14.75
C ALA A 47 -17.05 -5.14 -13.79
N GLU A 48 -16.24 -4.12 -14.07
CA GLU A 48 -15.16 -3.63 -13.22
C GLU A 48 -15.70 -2.64 -12.17
N VAL A 49 -14.97 -2.53 -11.05
CA VAL A 49 -15.28 -1.60 -9.96
C VAL A 49 -14.47 -0.32 -10.15
N THR A 50 -15.12 0.71 -10.71
CA THR A 50 -14.46 1.97 -11.03
C THR A 50 -15.19 3.17 -10.41
N GLY A 51 -14.60 4.36 -10.55
CA GLY A 51 -15.24 5.58 -10.07
C GLY A 51 -15.45 5.65 -8.56
N MET A 52 -14.64 4.95 -7.77
CA MET A 52 -14.75 4.99 -6.32
C MET A 52 -14.38 6.38 -5.78
N TYR A 53 -15.32 7.05 -5.11
CA TYR A 53 -15.08 8.34 -4.46
C TYR A 53 -15.97 8.53 -3.23
N VAL A 54 -15.38 8.90 -2.09
CA VAL A 54 -16.11 9.28 -0.88
C VAL A 54 -15.94 10.77 -0.64
N ASP A 55 -17.04 11.51 -0.52
CA ASP A 55 -17.00 12.95 -0.25
C ASP A 55 -16.83 13.28 1.25
N ALA A 56 -16.64 14.56 1.58
CA ALA A 56 -16.46 15.03 2.95
C ALA A 56 -17.68 14.82 3.88
N ASN A 57 -18.85 14.43 3.33
CA ASN A 57 -20.05 14.07 4.07
C ASN A 57 -20.25 12.54 4.17
N GLY A 58 -19.29 11.74 3.68
CA GLY A 58 -19.34 10.29 3.69
C GLY A 58 -20.22 9.68 2.60
N HIS A 59 -20.56 10.41 1.52
CA HIS A 59 -21.30 9.84 0.39
C HIS A 59 -20.35 9.06 -0.53
N PHE A 60 -20.54 7.74 -0.64
CA PHE A 60 -19.71 6.87 -1.47
C PHE A 60 -20.33 6.70 -2.87
N PHE A 61 -19.72 7.34 -3.86
CA PHE A 61 -19.96 7.16 -5.29
C PHE A 61 -19.10 6.00 -5.82
N VAL A 62 -19.68 5.17 -6.68
CA VAL A 62 -19.00 4.03 -7.33
C VAL A 62 -19.79 3.60 -8.56
N ASN A 63 -19.10 3.10 -9.58
CA ASN A 63 -19.68 2.67 -10.85
C ASN A 63 -19.66 1.15 -10.99
N ALA A 64 -20.47 0.65 -11.94
CA ALA A 64 -20.20 -0.62 -12.61
C ALA A 64 -19.80 -0.33 -14.05
N MET A 65 -18.54 -0.60 -14.39
CA MET A 65 -17.99 -0.33 -15.71
C MET A 65 -18.21 -1.51 -16.67
N HIS A 66 -18.56 -1.23 -17.93
CA HIS A 66 -18.77 -2.20 -19.04
C HIS A 66 -19.27 -3.62 -18.69
N PRO A 67 -20.36 -3.78 -17.93
CA PRO A 67 -20.92 -5.10 -17.62
C PRO A 67 -21.42 -5.84 -18.86
N ASP A 68 -21.70 -7.14 -18.70
CA ASP A 68 -22.39 -7.98 -19.69
C ASP A 68 -23.61 -7.27 -20.30
N GLU A 69 -23.46 -6.84 -21.55
CA GLU A 69 -24.40 -6.00 -22.28
C GLU A 69 -25.71 -6.70 -22.64
N ASP A 70 -25.77 -8.04 -22.61
CA ASP A 70 -27.01 -8.77 -22.85
C ASP A 70 -28.00 -8.60 -21.67
N ASN A 71 -27.49 -8.23 -20.48
CA ASN A 71 -28.26 -8.20 -19.23
C ASN A 71 -28.24 -6.84 -18.51
N TYR A 72 -27.13 -6.10 -18.52
CA TYR A 72 -26.96 -4.88 -17.73
C TYR A 72 -26.45 -3.69 -18.56
N LYS A 73 -26.44 -2.51 -17.95
CA LYS A 73 -25.82 -1.29 -18.49
C LYS A 73 -24.71 -0.83 -17.57
N ALA A 74 -23.66 -0.25 -18.14
CA ALA A 74 -22.71 0.53 -17.37
C ALA A 74 -23.42 1.68 -16.65
N THR A 75 -23.08 1.85 -15.38
CA THR A 75 -23.93 2.54 -14.41
C THR A 75 -23.08 3.39 -13.46
N ILE A 76 -23.48 4.64 -13.29
CA ILE A 76 -22.93 5.59 -12.31
C ILE A 76 -23.92 5.65 -11.14
N GLY A 77 -23.42 5.54 -9.90
CA GLY A 77 -24.27 5.53 -8.72
C GLY A 77 -23.59 5.94 -7.43
N VAL A 78 -24.36 5.83 -6.35
CA VAL A 78 -24.00 6.25 -5.00
C VAL A 78 -24.68 5.35 -3.97
N ILE A 79 -24.02 5.07 -2.85
CA ILE A 79 -24.58 4.30 -1.75
C ILE A 79 -25.25 5.25 -0.75
N ASN A 80 -26.57 5.11 -0.59
CA ASN A 80 -27.37 5.93 0.32
C ASN A 80 -27.51 5.31 1.71
N GLY A 81 -27.81 6.17 2.69
CA GLY A 81 -28.17 5.80 4.07
C GLY A 81 -27.00 5.52 5.00
N ILE A 82 -25.76 5.59 4.50
CA ILE A 82 -24.52 5.36 5.23
C ILE A 82 -23.65 6.62 5.15
N ASP A 83 -22.96 6.94 6.24
CA ASP A 83 -21.86 7.89 6.30
C ASP A 83 -20.56 7.08 6.29
N TRP A 84 -19.86 7.07 5.16
CA TRP A 84 -18.65 6.26 4.96
C TRP A 84 -17.41 6.80 5.69
N ASN A 85 -17.47 8.04 6.21
CA ASN A 85 -16.42 8.61 7.05
C ASN A 85 -16.64 8.30 8.55
N ASN A 86 -17.75 7.63 8.89
CA ASN A 86 -18.15 7.31 10.26
C ASN A 86 -18.84 5.94 10.32
N LEU A 87 -18.17 4.94 9.75
CA LEU A 87 -18.62 3.55 9.72
C LEU A 87 -18.62 2.91 11.14
N PRO A 88 -19.52 1.97 11.43
CA PRO A 88 -19.46 1.19 12.66
C PRO A 88 -18.19 0.31 12.73
N GLU A 89 -17.83 -0.12 13.95
CA GLU A 89 -16.77 -1.11 14.22
C GLU A 89 -16.95 -2.40 13.39
N VAL A 90 -18.20 -2.83 13.17
CA VAL A 90 -18.51 -4.01 12.34
C VAL A 90 -19.46 -3.61 11.22
N VAL A 91 -18.96 -3.64 9.98
CA VAL A 91 -19.76 -3.57 8.75
C VAL A 91 -20.20 -5.00 8.37
N PRO A 92 -21.45 -5.23 7.97
CA PRO A 92 -21.90 -6.56 7.57
C PRO A 92 -21.24 -7.00 6.25
N GLU A 93 -20.76 -8.25 6.18
CA GLU A 93 -20.27 -8.84 4.93
C GLU A 93 -21.43 -9.17 3.97
N LEU A 94 -21.21 -8.96 2.68
CA LEU A 94 -22.07 -9.43 1.59
C LEU A 94 -21.80 -10.92 1.32
N ASP A 95 -22.83 -11.75 1.46
CA ASP A 95 -22.72 -13.20 1.20
C ASP A 95 -22.34 -13.48 -0.27
N SER A 96 -21.27 -14.25 -0.49
CA SER A 96 -20.76 -14.60 -1.83
C SER A 96 -21.76 -15.36 -2.71
N SER A 97 -22.83 -15.92 -2.11
CA SER A 97 -23.93 -16.53 -2.86
C SER A 97 -24.95 -15.53 -3.42
N SER A 98 -24.85 -14.25 -3.07
CA SER A 98 -25.66 -13.13 -3.60
C SER A 98 -25.69 -13.11 -5.13
N LYS A 99 -26.85 -12.83 -5.73
CA LYS A 99 -27.09 -12.94 -7.18
C LYS A 99 -27.47 -11.61 -7.83
N ALA A 100 -26.76 -11.27 -8.90
CA ALA A 100 -27.03 -10.09 -9.72
C ALA A 100 -28.45 -10.10 -10.31
N GLU A 101 -28.97 -11.27 -10.72
CA GLU A 101 -30.32 -11.40 -11.31
C GLU A 101 -31.48 -11.02 -10.37
N ASP A 102 -31.25 -10.90 -9.06
CA ASP A 102 -32.25 -10.42 -8.10
C ASP A 102 -32.41 -8.88 -8.12
N ILE A 103 -31.47 -8.14 -8.73
CA ILE A 103 -31.44 -6.67 -8.78
C ILE A 103 -31.31 -6.20 -10.23
N TRP A 104 -32.16 -5.27 -10.66
CA TRP A 104 -32.28 -4.90 -12.08
C TRP A 104 -31.01 -4.27 -12.71
N HIS A 105 -30.14 -3.67 -11.88
CA HIS A 105 -28.82 -3.15 -12.28
C HIS A 105 -27.66 -4.07 -11.86
N GLY A 106 -27.93 -5.25 -11.29
CA GLY A 106 -26.95 -6.28 -10.93
C GLY A 106 -26.02 -5.97 -9.75
N ILE A 107 -25.81 -4.71 -9.39
CA ILE A 107 -24.97 -4.28 -8.25
C ILE A 107 -25.65 -4.67 -6.93
N ARG A 108 -24.93 -5.34 -6.04
CA ARG A 108 -25.40 -5.79 -4.72
C ARG A 108 -24.56 -5.16 -3.61
N THR A 109 -25.18 -4.67 -2.54
CA THR A 109 -24.51 -4.13 -1.33
C THR A 109 -24.91 -4.91 -0.08
N SER A 110 -24.03 -4.97 0.93
CA SER A 110 -24.39 -5.43 2.29
C SER A 110 -24.78 -4.29 3.23
N TYR A 111 -24.26 -3.08 2.99
CA TYR A 111 -24.43 -1.92 3.85
C TYR A 111 -24.78 -0.69 2.99
N GLY A 112 -25.94 -0.09 3.25
CA GLY A 112 -26.51 0.98 2.44
C GLY A 112 -27.25 0.49 1.18
N ASP A 113 -28.08 1.36 0.63
CA ASP A 113 -28.88 1.11 -0.57
C ASP A 113 -28.22 1.78 -1.79
N TYR A 114 -27.86 0.99 -2.81
CA TYR A 114 -27.27 1.54 -4.04
C TYR A 114 -28.32 2.27 -4.89
N GLN A 115 -28.06 3.53 -5.20
CA GLN A 115 -28.86 4.34 -6.12
C GLN A 115 -28.14 4.52 -7.46
N VAL A 116 -28.87 4.23 -8.54
CA VAL A 116 -28.49 4.62 -9.91
C VAL A 116 -28.71 6.13 -10.09
N ILE A 117 -27.64 6.85 -10.45
CA ILE A 117 -27.67 8.26 -10.83
C ILE A 117 -27.85 8.41 -12.35
N LEU A 118 -27.07 7.66 -13.12
CA LEU A 118 -27.05 7.74 -14.58
C LEU A 118 -26.60 6.39 -15.18
N GLN A 119 -27.14 5.97 -16.33
CA GLN A 119 -26.62 4.84 -17.09
C GLN A 119 -26.26 5.23 -18.51
N THR A 120 -25.33 4.49 -19.13
CA THR A 120 -24.96 4.69 -20.54
C THR A 120 -26.18 4.76 -21.46
N GLY A 121 -26.16 5.74 -22.36
CA GLY A 121 -27.22 5.97 -23.33
C GLY A 121 -28.46 6.71 -22.80
N ASP A 122 -28.50 7.07 -21.51
CA ASP A 122 -29.59 7.90 -20.97
C ASP A 122 -29.49 9.34 -21.50
N ALA A 123 -30.63 9.96 -21.80
CA ALA A 123 -30.68 11.27 -22.45
C ALA A 123 -30.33 12.41 -21.48
N LEU A 124 -29.37 13.26 -21.86
CA LEU A 124 -28.90 14.37 -21.03
C LEU A 124 -29.71 15.65 -21.28
N SER A 125 -29.86 16.48 -20.24
CA SER A 125 -30.76 17.65 -20.29
C SER A 125 -30.30 18.74 -21.26
N GLN A 126 -28.99 18.85 -21.52
CA GLN A 126 -28.42 19.78 -22.48
C GLN A 126 -28.24 19.17 -23.90
N GLY A 127 -28.65 17.92 -24.09
CA GLY A 127 -28.53 17.19 -25.36
C GLY A 127 -27.45 16.10 -25.32
N GLY A 128 -27.50 15.21 -26.31
CA GLY A 128 -26.69 13.99 -26.32
C GLY A 128 -27.18 12.92 -25.34
N VAL A 129 -26.33 11.94 -25.05
CA VAL A 129 -26.57 10.85 -24.10
C VAL A 129 -25.36 10.65 -23.19
N ALA A 130 -25.56 10.02 -22.02
CA ALA A 130 -24.51 9.58 -21.12
C ALA A 130 -23.52 8.64 -21.85
N GLY A 131 -22.22 8.92 -21.72
CA GLY A 131 -21.15 8.25 -22.46
C GLY A 131 -21.07 8.60 -23.95
N GLY A 132 -21.95 9.44 -24.48
CA GLY A 132 -21.92 9.86 -25.88
C GLY A 132 -20.73 10.78 -26.16
N ILE A 133 -19.90 10.44 -27.15
CA ILE A 133 -18.76 11.27 -27.56
C ILE A 133 -19.03 11.81 -28.96
N TYR A 134 -18.81 13.11 -29.15
CA TYR A 134 -19.27 13.88 -30.31
C TYR A 134 -18.10 14.66 -30.94
N SER A 135 -18.03 14.69 -32.27
CA SER A 135 -17.04 15.51 -33.00
C SER A 135 -17.20 16.99 -32.69
N VAL A 136 -16.09 17.69 -32.52
CA VAL A 136 -16.09 19.14 -32.25
C VAL A 136 -16.24 19.96 -33.53
N ASP A 137 -15.98 19.36 -34.71
CA ASP A 137 -16.14 20.00 -36.03
C ASP A 137 -17.62 20.02 -36.46
N ASP A 138 -18.31 18.87 -36.43
CA ASP A 138 -19.68 18.74 -36.98
C ASP A 138 -20.77 18.35 -35.97
N GLY A 139 -20.42 18.03 -34.71
CA GLY A 139 -21.35 17.58 -33.68
C GLY A 139 -21.87 16.15 -33.85
N GLY A 140 -21.32 15.38 -34.80
CA GLY A 140 -21.67 13.99 -35.07
C GLY A 140 -21.23 13.07 -33.94
N GLN A 141 -22.11 12.14 -33.54
CA GLN A 141 -21.77 11.14 -32.52
C GLN A 141 -20.77 10.12 -33.07
N ILE A 142 -19.61 10.02 -32.43
CA ILE A 142 -18.52 9.11 -32.78
C ILE A 142 -18.76 7.74 -32.16
N LEU A 143 -19.03 7.71 -30.85
CA LEU A 143 -19.28 6.49 -30.08
C LEU A 143 -20.20 6.77 -28.88
N ILE A 144 -20.60 5.69 -28.20
CA ILE A 144 -21.19 5.75 -26.86
C ILE A 144 -20.36 4.82 -25.98
N SER A 145 -19.60 5.40 -25.06
CA SER A 145 -18.78 4.68 -24.10
C SER A 145 -19.67 3.97 -23.08
N LYS A 146 -19.25 2.76 -22.73
CA LYS A 146 -19.81 1.93 -21.64
C LYS A 146 -18.84 1.89 -20.46
N LYS A 147 -17.86 2.80 -20.44
CA LYS A 147 -16.76 2.79 -19.51
C LYS A 147 -16.76 4.04 -18.61
N PRO A 148 -17.78 4.25 -17.75
CA PRO A 148 -17.75 5.33 -16.77
C PRO A 148 -16.69 5.00 -15.70
N ASP A 149 -15.77 5.92 -15.46
CA ASP A 149 -14.68 5.75 -14.49
C ASP A 149 -14.69 6.84 -13.41
N PHE A 150 -13.56 7.48 -13.08
CA PHE A 150 -13.40 8.35 -11.92
C PHE A 150 -14.60 9.28 -11.69
N ASN A 151 -15.16 9.22 -10.48
CA ASN A 151 -16.20 10.14 -10.03
C ASN A 151 -15.59 11.24 -9.16
N ALA A 152 -15.98 12.48 -9.38
CA ALA A 152 -15.66 13.59 -8.49
C ALA A 152 -16.91 14.42 -8.22
N PHE A 153 -17.40 14.43 -6.98
CA PHE A 153 -18.51 15.30 -6.58
C PHE A 153 -17.98 16.61 -5.99
N VAL A 154 -18.31 17.72 -6.64
CA VAL A 154 -17.91 19.07 -6.25
C VAL A 154 -19.13 19.82 -5.71
N PRO A 155 -19.22 20.08 -4.39
CA PRO A 155 -20.36 20.75 -3.79
C PRO A 155 -20.40 22.25 -4.17
N ILE A 156 -21.60 22.77 -4.42
CA ILE A 156 -21.86 24.19 -4.67
C ILE A 156 -22.67 24.86 -3.54
N ASN A 157 -23.06 24.10 -2.51
CA ASN A 157 -23.60 24.59 -1.25
C ASN A 157 -22.75 24.16 -0.04
N ALA A 158 -22.85 24.90 1.06
CA ALA A 158 -22.04 24.66 2.26
C ALA A 158 -22.37 23.36 3.00
N ASP A 159 -23.57 22.80 2.80
CA ASP A 159 -24.01 21.54 3.40
C ASP A 159 -23.59 20.31 2.56
N GLY A 160 -23.00 20.52 1.37
CA GLY A 160 -22.58 19.45 0.46
C GLY A 160 -23.72 18.58 -0.08
N THR A 161 -24.94 19.11 -0.14
CA THR A 161 -26.15 18.41 -0.62
C THR A 161 -26.53 18.79 -2.05
N HIS A 162 -25.83 19.70 -2.70
CA HIS A 162 -26.06 20.14 -4.09
C HIS A 162 -24.71 20.42 -4.73
N GLY A 163 -24.45 19.87 -5.90
CA GLY A 163 -23.14 19.98 -6.56
C GLY A 163 -23.11 19.43 -7.98
N TYR A 164 -21.89 19.41 -8.54
CA TYR A 164 -21.61 18.78 -9.82
C TYR A 164 -20.88 17.46 -9.59
N LEU A 165 -21.48 16.35 -10.06
CA LEU A 165 -20.80 15.07 -10.22
C LEU A 165 -20.14 15.04 -11.59
N TYR A 166 -18.82 15.01 -11.61
CA TYR A 166 -18.03 14.72 -12.80
C TYR A 166 -17.78 13.22 -12.88
N THR A 167 -17.86 12.65 -14.08
CA THR A 167 -17.53 11.24 -14.30
C THR A 167 -16.75 11.06 -15.60
N ALA A 168 -15.58 10.43 -15.51
CA ALA A 168 -14.75 10.07 -16.65
C ALA A 168 -15.43 9.02 -17.54
N TRP A 169 -15.02 8.98 -18.81
CA TRP A 169 -15.43 7.94 -19.76
C TRP A 169 -14.21 7.42 -20.51
N GLU A 170 -13.74 6.25 -20.09
CA GLU A 170 -12.48 5.61 -20.45
C GLU A 170 -12.54 5.02 -21.88
N ASP A 171 -12.49 5.86 -22.91
CA ASP A 171 -12.55 5.43 -24.31
C ASP A 171 -11.51 6.19 -25.15
N ARG A 172 -11.44 5.89 -26.45
CA ARG A 172 -10.52 6.53 -27.41
C ARG A 172 -11.34 7.08 -28.59
N PRO A 173 -11.54 8.40 -28.71
CA PRO A 173 -11.25 9.45 -27.72
C PRO A 173 -12.08 9.27 -26.44
N ALA A 174 -11.63 9.85 -25.33
CA ALA A 174 -12.33 9.82 -24.05
C ALA A 174 -13.40 10.89 -23.94
N GLY A 175 -14.27 10.73 -22.93
CA GLY A 175 -15.32 11.70 -22.59
C GLY A 175 -15.28 12.06 -21.12
N LEU A 176 -15.93 13.18 -20.77
CA LEU A 176 -16.12 13.59 -19.38
C LEU A 176 -17.54 14.14 -19.26
N SER A 177 -18.34 13.59 -18.35
CA SER A 177 -19.71 14.09 -18.08
C SER A 177 -19.75 14.96 -16.85
N GLN A 178 -20.63 15.96 -16.83
CA GLN A 178 -20.94 16.82 -15.68
C GLN A 178 -22.44 16.76 -15.41
N MET A 179 -22.84 16.16 -14.29
CA MET A 179 -24.22 16.09 -13.80
C MET A 179 -24.43 17.07 -12.65
N GLU A 180 -25.49 17.87 -12.69
CA GLU A 180 -25.95 18.66 -11.53
C GLU A 180 -26.86 17.78 -10.68
N ILE A 181 -26.47 17.49 -9.44
CA ILE A 181 -27.22 16.59 -8.54
C ILE A 181 -27.50 17.24 -7.18
N GLU A 182 -28.68 16.96 -6.62
CA GLU A 182 -29.13 17.46 -5.31
C GLU A 182 -29.72 16.32 -4.46
N LEU A 183 -29.26 16.19 -3.21
CA LEU A 183 -29.73 15.22 -2.22
C LEU A 183 -31.03 15.72 -1.57
N ASP A 184 -32.14 15.00 -1.76
CA ASP A 184 -33.35 15.21 -0.96
C ASP A 184 -33.16 14.58 0.42
N THR A 185 -32.74 15.42 1.38
CA THR A 185 -32.55 15.05 2.79
C THR A 185 -33.79 14.47 3.48
N SER A 186 -34.98 14.52 2.87
CA SER A 186 -36.20 13.90 3.40
C SER A 186 -36.41 12.46 2.95
N THR A 187 -35.84 12.06 1.81
CA THR A 187 -35.83 10.67 1.31
C THR A 187 -34.47 10.00 1.45
N SER A 188 -33.40 10.77 1.59
CA SER A 188 -32.00 10.33 1.44
C SER A 188 -31.69 9.77 0.04
N GLU A 189 -32.29 10.37 -1.00
CA GLU A 189 -32.06 10.03 -2.41
C GLU A 189 -31.57 11.27 -3.17
N TRP A 190 -30.66 11.06 -4.13
CA TRP A 190 -30.16 12.10 -5.01
C TRP A 190 -31.07 12.31 -6.23
N THR A 191 -31.22 13.55 -6.67
CA THR A 191 -31.97 13.93 -7.87
C THR A 191 -31.05 14.55 -8.89
N VAL A 192 -31.06 14.04 -10.13
CA VAL A 192 -30.39 14.67 -11.27
C VAL A 192 -31.20 15.86 -11.76
N LEU A 193 -30.67 17.07 -11.59
CA LEU A 193 -31.29 18.33 -12.00
C LEU A 193 -30.94 18.68 -13.45
N GLY A 194 -29.75 18.29 -13.91
CA GLY A 194 -29.29 18.50 -15.27
C GLY A 194 -28.00 17.75 -15.59
N GLY A 195 -27.61 17.74 -16.85
CA GLY A 195 -26.39 17.05 -17.27
C GLY A 195 -25.95 17.37 -18.69
N LYS A 196 -24.64 17.28 -18.93
CA LYS A 196 -23.99 17.36 -20.25
C LYS A 196 -22.74 16.48 -20.32
N MET A 197 -22.34 16.16 -21.55
CA MET A 197 -20.95 15.80 -21.85
C MET A 197 -20.16 17.10 -22.05
N LEU A 198 -18.95 17.19 -21.50
CA LEU A 198 -18.09 18.37 -21.65
C LEU A 198 -17.42 18.39 -23.03
N ASN A 199 -17.14 19.60 -23.53
CA ASN A 199 -16.30 19.79 -24.70
C ASN A 199 -14.84 19.88 -24.25
N LEU A 200 -14.00 18.95 -24.70
CA LEU A 200 -12.59 18.86 -24.34
C LEU A 200 -11.67 19.51 -25.41
N SER A 201 -12.24 20.20 -26.41
CA SER A 201 -11.48 20.83 -27.51
C SER A 201 -10.49 21.92 -27.08
N SER A 202 -10.54 22.42 -25.84
CA SER A 202 -9.58 23.40 -25.31
C SER A 202 -8.26 22.77 -24.85
N ILE A 203 -8.21 21.44 -24.79
CA ILE A 203 -7.04 20.62 -24.46
C ILE A 203 -6.84 19.52 -25.52
N ASP A 204 -7.26 19.78 -26.76
CA ASP A 204 -7.09 18.87 -27.90
C ASP A 204 -7.71 17.47 -27.68
N GLY A 205 -8.83 17.42 -26.94
CA GLY A 205 -9.51 16.18 -26.57
C GLY A 205 -8.89 15.51 -25.35
N ALA A 206 -9.25 14.25 -25.12
CA ALA A 206 -8.65 13.41 -24.09
C ALA A 206 -8.58 11.95 -24.55
N TRP A 207 -7.72 11.17 -23.89
CA TRP A 207 -7.45 9.78 -24.22
C TRP A 207 -7.56 8.91 -22.96
N VAL A 208 -8.45 7.91 -22.99
CA VAL A 208 -8.60 6.88 -21.92
C VAL A 208 -8.61 7.51 -20.53
N LEU A 209 -9.68 8.25 -20.20
CA LEU A 209 -9.81 8.82 -18.86
C LEU A 209 -10.21 7.72 -17.87
N CYS A 210 -9.23 7.21 -17.12
CA CYS A 210 -9.37 6.12 -16.15
C CYS A 210 -9.71 6.69 -14.76
N PHE A 211 -9.03 6.21 -13.70
CA PHE A 211 -9.21 6.71 -12.33
C PHE A 211 -8.68 8.15 -12.14
N GLY A 212 -8.62 8.61 -10.89
CA GLY A 212 -8.31 10.00 -10.57
C GLY A 212 -8.26 10.30 -9.08
N SER A 213 -8.32 11.59 -8.75
CA SER A 213 -8.29 12.07 -7.37
C SER A 213 -8.92 13.47 -7.23
N MET A 214 -9.03 13.94 -5.99
CA MET A 214 -9.29 15.35 -5.68
C MET A 214 -8.01 16.00 -5.16
N SER A 215 -7.67 17.18 -5.66
CA SER A 215 -6.60 17.99 -5.07
C SER A 215 -7.01 18.54 -3.69
N PRO A 216 -6.05 18.89 -2.80
CA PRO A 216 -6.33 19.55 -1.52
C PRO A 216 -7.12 20.86 -1.63
N TRP A 217 -7.08 21.52 -2.80
CA TRP A 217 -7.85 22.74 -3.08
C TRP A 217 -9.23 22.49 -3.72
N GLY A 218 -9.66 21.22 -3.84
CA GLY A 218 -11.00 20.85 -4.30
C GLY A 218 -11.18 20.83 -5.82
N SER A 219 -10.11 20.72 -6.59
CA SER A 219 -10.19 20.45 -8.03
C SER A 219 -10.15 18.95 -8.31
N PRO A 220 -11.08 18.40 -9.12
CA PRO A 220 -10.95 17.07 -9.70
C PRO A 220 -9.70 16.96 -10.59
N LEU A 221 -8.97 15.86 -10.43
CA LEU A 221 -7.84 15.44 -11.27
C LEU A 221 -8.22 14.12 -11.96
N PHE A 222 -8.18 14.12 -13.29
CA PHE A 222 -8.47 12.96 -14.15
C PHE A 222 -7.22 12.51 -14.87
N SER A 223 -7.06 11.20 -15.08
CA SER A 223 -5.82 10.64 -15.61
C SER A 223 -6.00 10.09 -17.02
N GLU A 224 -5.10 10.43 -17.95
CA GLU A 224 -5.04 9.78 -19.26
C GLU A 224 -4.15 8.53 -19.21
N GLU A 225 -4.79 7.38 -19.40
CA GLU A 225 -4.23 6.03 -19.26
C GLU A 225 -3.97 5.40 -20.66
N LEU A 226 -3.38 4.21 -20.75
CA LEU A 226 -3.04 3.44 -21.97
C LEU A 226 -2.62 4.34 -23.14
N TYR A 227 -1.65 5.21 -22.85
CA TYR A 227 -1.02 6.07 -23.82
C TYR A 227 -0.22 5.24 -24.84
N PHE A 228 0.31 5.88 -25.88
CA PHE A 228 0.94 5.14 -26.97
C PHE A 228 2.43 4.88 -26.72
N ASP A 229 2.74 3.82 -25.95
CA ASP A 229 4.12 3.42 -25.57
C ASP A 229 5.09 3.40 -26.76
N ASN A 230 4.60 2.95 -27.92
CA ASN A 230 5.38 2.74 -29.12
C ASN A 230 5.32 3.95 -30.06
N THR A 231 5.45 5.18 -29.54
CA THR A 231 5.21 6.46 -30.26
C THR A 231 5.80 6.53 -31.68
N GLN A 232 6.92 5.86 -31.97
CA GLN A 232 7.47 5.66 -33.33
C GLN A 232 6.49 5.12 -34.40
N TYR A 233 5.44 4.38 -34.01
CA TYR A 233 4.43 3.81 -34.89
C TYR A 233 3.09 4.58 -34.86
N TRP A 234 3.03 5.77 -34.24
CA TRP A 234 1.77 6.52 -34.17
C TRP A 234 1.23 6.81 -35.56
N ASN A 235 2.08 7.28 -36.47
CA ASN A 235 1.71 7.54 -37.86
C ASN A 235 1.77 6.33 -38.81
N ASP A 236 1.94 5.10 -38.32
CA ASP A 236 1.86 3.89 -39.15
C ASP A 236 0.38 3.48 -39.36
N ASP A 237 -0.13 3.64 -40.58
CA ASP A 237 -1.53 3.30 -40.95
C ASP A 237 -1.87 1.80 -40.80
N SER A 238 -0.83 0.96 -40.63
CA SER A 238 -0.95 -0.47 -40.39
C SER A 238 -0.87 -0.87 -38.92
N PHE A 239 -0.64 0.07 -38.00
CA PHE A 239 -0.54 -0.21 -36.56
C PHE A 239 -1.87 -0.64 -35.94
N ARG A 240 -1.81 -1.51 -34.93
CA ARG A 240 -2.99 -2.20 -34.36
C ARG A 240 -4.06 -1.29 -33.76
N TYR A 241 -3.69 -0.07 -33.35
CA TYR A 241 -4.59 0.95 -32.77
C TYR A 241 -4.85 2.14 -33.70
N HIS A 242 -4.50 2.05 -35.00
CA HIS A 242 -4.70 3.16 -35.94
C HIS A 242 -6.17 3.62 -36.04
N SER A 243 -7.13 2.70 -35.83
CA SER A 243 -8.56 3.03 -35.79
C SER A 243 -8.92 4.05 -34.71
N ASP A 244 -8.22 4.05 -33.58
CA ASP A 244 -8.51 4.94 -32.46
C ASP A 244 -7.98 6.35 -32.71
N GLN A 245 -6.82 6.44 -33.38
CA GLN A 245 -6.31 7.70 -33.94
C GLN A 245 -7.27 8.27 -34.98
N THR A 246 -7.88 7.44 -35.85
CA THR A 246 -8.89 7.91 -36.80
C THR A 246 -10.17 8.42 -36.11
N LYS A 247 -10.60 7.81 -34.99
CA LYS A 247 -11.73 8.33 -34.20
C LYS A 247 -11.40 9.69 -33.57
N LEU A 248 -10.19 9.85 -33.05
CA LEU A 248 -9.70 11.09 -32.46
C LEU A 248 -9.46 12.18 -33.53
N GLU A 249 -8.96 11.83 -34.71
CA GLU A 249 -8.92 12.73 -35.88
C GLU A 249 -10.32 13.20 -36.26
N ASN A 250 -11.32 12.30 -36.27
CA ASN A 250 -12.72 12.66 -36.50
C ASN A 250 -13.33 13.48 -35.34
N TYR A 251 -12.78 13.40 -34.13
CA TYR A 251 -13.15 14.26 -33.02
C TYR A 251 -12.63 15.69 -33.22
N LEU A 252 -11.35 15.84 -33.57
CA LEU A 252 -10.64 17.13 -33.68
C LEU A 252 -10.82 17.85 -35.03
N GLY A 253 -11.04 17.11 -36.11
CA GLY A 253 -10.99 17.62 -37.48
C GLY A 253 -9.58 17.67 -38.10
N TYR A 254 -8.56 17.16 -37.39
CA TYR A 254 -7.18 17.04 -37.85
C TYR A 254 -6.48 15.85 -37.18
N TYR A 255 -5.42 15.32 -37.81
CA TYR A 255 -4.71 14.16 -37.30
C TYR A 255 -3.98 14.49 -35.98
N PRO A 256 -4.18 13.72 -34.90
CA PRO A 256 -3.67 14.04 -33.56
C PRO A 256 -2.16 13.87 -33.41
N ASN A 257 -1.52 14.71 -32.61
CA ASN A 257 -0.13 14.57 -32.18
C ASN A 257 -0.07 13.63 -30.95
N PRO A 258 0.75 12.55 -30.94
CA PRO A 258 0.77 11.59 -29.83
C PRO A 258 1.21 12.21 -28.51
N TYR A 259 2.02 13.28 -28.56
CA TYR A 259 2.57 13.94 -27.37
C TYR A 259 1.58 14.86 -26.66
N ASP A 260 0.37 15.04 -27.17
CA ASP A 260 -0.72 15.77 -26.50
C ASP A 260 -1.37 15.00 -25.34
N TYR A 261 -1.20 13.66 -25.30
CA TYR A 261 -1.95 12.75 -24.43
C TYR A 261 -1.04 11.90 -23.53
N GLY A 262 -1.60 11.46 -22.39
CA GLY A 262 -0.93 10.62 -21.38
C GLY A 262 -0.50 11.44 -20.16
N TYR A 263 -1.38 12.33 -19.69
CA TYR A 263 -1.12 13.26 -18.59
C TYR A 263 -2.35 13.44 -17.69
N ILE A 264 -2.16 14.10 -16.56
CA ILE A 264 -3.24 14.51 -15.65
C ILE A 264 -3.97 15.75 -16.18
N ILE A 265 -5.30 15.76 -16.08
CA ILE A 265 -6.20 16.86 -16.42
C ILE A 265 -6.89 17.38 -15.16
N GLU A 266 -6.62 18.63 -14.79
CA GLU A 266 -7.32 19.34 -13.71
C GLU A 266 -8.58 20.06 -14.23
N ILE A 267 -9.68 19.94 -13.47
CA ILE A 267 -10.91 20.71 -13.67
C ILE A 267 -10.90 21.95 -12.77
N GLY A 268 -10.45 23.07 -13.33
CA GLY A 268 -10.52 24.38 -12.67
C GLY A 268 -11.94 24.96 -12.69
N ASN A 269 -12.28 25.84 -11.73
CA ASN A 269 -13.63 26.40 -11.60
C ASN A 269 -14.76 25.33 -11.60
N SER A 270 -14.47 24.17 -11.01
CA SER A 270 -15.29 22.96 -10.95
C SER A 270 -16.66 23.12 -10.25
N SER A 271 -16.85 24.19 -9.49
CA SER A 271 -18.15 24.55 -8.90
C SER A 271 -19.08 25.32 -9.85
N THR A 272 -18.80 25.32 -11.16
CA THR A 272 -19.55 26.06 -12.17
C THR A 272 -20.01 25.21 -13.35
N SER A 273 -21.03 25.66 -14.07
CA SER A 273 -21.56 24.96 -15.25
C SER A 273 -20.61 24.98 -16.46
N GLU A 274 -19.53 25.77 -16.45
CA GLU A 274 -18.55 25.86 -17.54
C GLU A 274 -17.15 25.91 -16.91
N PRO A 275 -16.60 24.75 -16.49
CA PRO A 275 -15.28 24.67 -15.86
C PRO A 275 -14.16 24.91 -16.86
N ASP A 276 -12.97 25.24 -16.34
CA ASP A 276 -11.73 25.32 -17.10
C ASP A 276 -11.03 23.95 -17.09
N LEU A 277 -10.33 23.62 -18.18
CA LEU A 277 -9.59 22.36 -18.33
C LEU A 277 -8.10 22.68 -18.46
N THR A 278 -7.26 22.07 -17.62
CA THR A 278 -5.79 22.23 -17.68
C THR A 278 -5.11 20.87 -17.70
N ARG A 279 -4.25 20.60 -18.69
CA ARG A 279 -3.40 19.40 -18.73
C ARG A 279 -2.04 19.69 -18.10
N HIS A 280 -1.61 18.89 -17.13
CA HIS A 280 -0.35 19.02 -16.40
C HIS A 280 0.76 18.18 -17.03
N LEU A 281 1.49 18.81 -17.96
CA LEU A 281 2.57 18.19 -18.73
C LEU A 281 3.82 17.94 -17.86
N THR A 282 3.98 18.71 -16.79
CA THR A 282 5.05 18.63 -15.79
C THR A 282 5.13 17.30 -15.05
N MET A 283 4.05 16.51 -15.06
CA MET A 283 3.98 15.20 -14.40
C MET A 283 4.53 14.05 -15.26
N GLY A 284 4.99 14.34 -16.47
CA GLY A 284 5.50 13.36 -17.43
C GLY A 284 4.38 12.63 -18.19
N ARG A 285 4.79 11.89 -19.23
CA ARG A 285 3.88 11.27 -20.19
C ARG A 285 3.95 9.75 -20.14
N TYR A 286 2.88 9.13 -19.63
CA TYR A 286 2.73 7.67 -19.51
C TYR A 286 1.24 7.30 -19.29
N SER A 287 0.95 6.05 -18.92
CA SER A 287 -0.40 5.62 -18.55
C SER A 287 -0.68 6.01 -17.11
N HIS A 288 -1.17 7.23 -16.87
CA HIS A 288 -1.47 7.63 -15.50
C HIS A 288 -2.75 6.92 -15.04
N GLU A 289 -2.69 6.24 -13.90
CA GLU A 289 -3.91 5.73 -13.26
C GLU A 289 -4.51 6.79 -12.33
N ASN A 290 -3.77 7.26 -11.33
CA ASN A 290 -4.11 8.50 -10.64
C ASN A 290 -2.92 9.29 -10.08
N ALA A 291 -3.23 10.54 -9.71
CA ALA A 291 -2.29 11.52 -9.17
C ALA A 291 -2.68 11.90 -7.74
N MET A 292 -2.03 11.32 -6.74
CA MET A 292 -2.30 11.66 -5.33
C MET A 292 -1.47 12.89 -4.92
N VAL A 293 -2.12 14.05 -4.85
CA VAL A 293 -1.50 15.30 -4.38
C VAL A 293 -1.50 15.34 -2.85
N MET A 294 -0.32 15.52 -2.26
CA MET A 294 -0.11 15.51 -0.81
C MET A 294 -0.49 16.86 -0.15
N PRO A 295 -0.72 16.89 1.18
CA PRO A 295 -1.12 18.11 1.91
C PRO A 295 -0.08 19.26 1.98
N ASP A 296 1.10 19.14 1.37
CA ASP A 296 1.96 20.31 1.09
C ASP A 296 1.53 21.09 -0.16
N GLU A 297 0.51 20.61 -0.87
CA GLU A 297 0.02 21.10 -2.15
C GLU A 297 1.10 21.13 -3.24
N ARG A 298 2.15 20.28 -3.12
CA ARG A 298 3.33 20.27 -4.00
C ARG A 298 3.72 18.88 -4.45
N THR A 299 3.82 17.95 -3.51
CA THR A 299 4.28 16.59 -3.76
C THR A 299 3.12 15.78 -4.33
N VAL A 300 3.36 15.06 -5.42
CA VAL A 300 2.34 14.25 -6.10
C VAL A 300 2.90 12.88 -6.39
N TYR A 301 2.23 11.83 -5.93
CA TYR A 301 2.52 10.45 -6.30
C TYR A 301 1.72 10.08 -7.55
N LEU A 302 2.39 9.43 -8.50
CA LEU A 302 1.86 9.16 -9.83
C LEU A 302 2.14 7.70 -10.18
N THR A 303 1.07 6.94 -10.40
CA THR A 303 1.13 5.52 -10.78
C THR A 303 1.06 5.35 -12.29
N ASP A 304 1.57 4.21 -12.76
CA ASP A 304 1.87 3.97 -14.17
C ASP A 304 1.35 2.60 -14.62
N ASP A 305 0.15 2.59 -15.22
CA ASP A 305 -0.53 1.35 -15.58
C ASP A 305 -0.01 0.74 -16.88
N GLY A 306 0.43 -0.52 -16.81
CA GLY A 306 1.00 -1.19 -17.97
C GLY A 306 1.97 -2.30 -17.61
N TYR A 307 2.99 -2.47 -18.45
CA TYR A 307 4.06 -3.44 -18.25
C TYR A 307 5.41 -2.76 -18.42
N ASP A 308 6.38 -3.20 -17.62
CA ASP A 308 7.73 -2.61 -17.55
C ASP A 308 7.64 -1.09 -17.26
N THR A 309 6.99 -0.75 -16.13
CA THR A 309 6.57 0.61 -15.75
C THR A 309 7.33 1.16 -14.54
N VAL A 310 7.19 2.48 -14.31
CA VAL A 310 7.99 3.25 -13.35
C VAL A 310 7.06 3.94 -12.34
N LEU A 311 7.35 3.84 -11.05
CA LEU A 311 6.66 4.65 -10.04
C LEU A 311 7.26 6.06 -10.02
N PHE A 312 6.42 7.07 -10.25
CA PHE A 312 6.85 8.47 -10.37
C PHE A 312 6.41 9.32 -9.16
N LYS A 313 7.15 10.41 -8.96
CA LYS A 313 6.81 11.48 -8.02
C LYS A 313 7.10 12.83 -8.66
N PHE A 314 6.16 13.76 -8.58
CA PHE A 314 6.34 15.15 -8.97
C PHE A 314 6.38 16.06 -7.74
N VAL A 315 7.16 17.14 -7.81
CA VAL A 315 7.20 18.18 -6.76
C VAL A 315 7.07 19.56 -7.39
N ALA A 316 5.96 20.24 -7.12
CA ALA A 316 5.67 21.58 -7.64
C ALA A 316 6.58 22.66 -7.03
N ASP A 317 6.96 23.64 -7.84
CA ASP A 317 7.72 24.82 -7.40
C ASP A 317 6.93 25.67 -6.39
N THR A 318 5.61 25.74 -6.59
CA THR A 318 4.66 26.55 -5.80
C THR A 318 3.52 25.67 -5.30
N ALA A 319 3.18 25.81 -4.02
CA ALA A 319 2.04 25.13 -3.42
C ALA A 319 0.74 25.57 -4.09
N GLY A 320 -0.09 24.62 -4.51
CA GLY A 320 -1.35 24.85 -5.21
C GLY A 320 -1.21 25.24 -6.69
N ASP A 321 -0.02 25.06 -7.29
CA ASP A 321 0.23 25.34 -8.71
C ASP A 321 1.12 24.25 -9.33
N LEU A 322 0.47 23.27 -9.96
CA LEU A 322 1.10 22.13 -10.61
C LEU A 322 1.77 22.48 -11.96
N SER A 323 1.72 23.75 -12.41
CA SER A 323 2.17 24.14 -13.75
C SER A 323 3.69 24.28 -13.92
N SER A 324 4.47 24.19 -12.84
CA SER A 324 5.95 24.09 -12.87
C SER A 324 6.49 23.31 -11.67
N GLY A 325 7.58 22.57 -11.87
CA GLY A 325 8.20 21.77 -10.82
C GLY A 325 9.16 20.73 -11.38
N THR A 326 9.45 19.71 -10.57
CA THR A 326 10.47 18.67 -10.83
C THR A 326 9.87 17.27 -10.82
N LEU A 327 10.17 16.48 -11.85
CA LEU A 327 9.77 15.07 -11.97
C LEU A 327 10.89 14.15 -11.47
N TYR A 328 10.50 13.11 -10.73
CA TYR A 328 11.37 12.08 -10.16
C TYR A 328 10.83 10.68 -10.51
N ALA A 329 11.74 9.72 -10.71
CA ALA A 329 11.44 8.30 -10.82
C ALA A 329 11.97 7.55 -9.59
N SER A 330 11.28 6.50 -9.17
CA SER A 330 11.74 5.64 -8.07
C SER A 330 12.93 4.78 -8.48
N LYS A 331 13.84 4.53 -7.54
CA LYS A 331 14.80 3.43 -7.57
C LYS A 331 14.59 2.60 -6.31
N VAL A 332 14.33 1.30 -6.44
CA VAL A 332 14.04 0.45 -5.28
C VAL A 332 15.13 -0.56 -4.97
N ALA A 333 15.19 -0.98 -3.71
CA ALA A 333 15.97 -2.11 -3.25
C ALA A 333 15.06 -3.11 -2.53
N GLN A 334 14.89 -4.30 -3.11
CA GLN A 334 14.10 -5.39 -2.54
C GLN A 334 14.79 -6.00 -1.30
N ASP A 335 13.99 -6.45 -0.32
CA ASP A 335 14.48 -7.27 0.80
C ASP A 335 15.13 -8.60 0.33
N ASP A 336 15.91 -9.26 1.20
CA ASP A 336 16.52 -10.60 0.96
C ASP A 336 15.50 -11.76 1.05
N THR A 337 14.35 -11.58 0.40
CA THR A 337 13.27 -12.54 0.22
C THR A 337 12.57 -12.28 -1.12
N ARG A 338 12.01 -13.33 -1.71
CA ARG A 338 11.20 -13.24 -2.94
C ARG A 338 9.70 -13.40 -2.71
N ASP A 339 9.28 -13.77 -1.50
CA ASP A 339 7.87 -14.05 -1.22
C ASP A 339 7.05 -12.77 -1.28
N SER A 340 6.30 -12.60 -2.38
CA SER A 340 5.54 -11.40 -2.69
C SER A 340 4.54 -11.02 -1.59
N ALA A 341 4.09 -11.97 -0.76
CA ALA A 341 3.18 -11.68 0.34
C ALA A 341 3.84 -10.92 1.53
N ILE A 342 5.17 -10.88 1.60
CA ILE A 342 5.93 -10.27 2.72
C ILE A 342 7.13 -9.42 2.30
N THR A 343 7.60 -9.52 1.04
CA THR A 343 8.76 -8.77 0.56
C THR A 343 8.40 -7.30 0.33
N GLY A 344 9.09 -6.40 1.04
CA GLY A 344 9.02 -4.96 0.79
C GLY A 344 10.25 -4.42 0.05
N PHE A 345 10.25 -3.09 -0.10
CA PHE A 345 11.19 -2.34 -0.92
C PHE A 345 11.57 -1.02 -0.23
N ASP A 346 12.87 -0.78 -0.07
CA ASP A 346 13.39 0.56 0.27
C ASP A 346 13.39 1.44 -1.00
N VAL A 347 13.09 2.73 -0.88
CA VAL A 347 12.90 3.64 -2.03
C VAL A 347 13.85 4.84 -1.98
N GLU A 348 14.61 5.01 -3.07
CA GLU A 348 15.31 6.25 -3.42
C GLU A 348 14.60 6.96 -4.59
N TRP A 349 14.78 8.28 -4.73
CA TRP A 349 14.16 9.07 -5.80
C TRP A 349 15.22 9.73 -6.69
N ILE A 350 15.24 9.33 -7.96
CA ILE A 350 16.15 9.88 -8.97
C ILE A 350 15.46 11.08 -9.64
N GLU A 351 16.09 12.25 -9.55
CA GLU A 351 15.63 13.45 -10.25
C GLU A 351 15.77 13.28 -11.77
N MET A 352 14.68 13.45 -12.51
CA MET A 352 14.66 13.37 -13.97
C MET A 352 14.89 14.73 -14.62
N ALA A 353 14.03 15.73 -14.32
CA ALA A 353 14.13 17.07 -14.88
C ALA A 353 13.17 18.05 -14.18
N SER A 354 13.40 19.35 -14.36
CA SER A 354 12.48 20.42 -13.94
C SER A 354 12.04 21.25 -15.15
N SER A 355 10.75 21.56 -15.25
CA SER A 355 10.20 22.35 -16.38
C SER A 355 8.85 22.97 -16.02
N SER A 356 8.18 23.58 -17.01
CA SER A 356 6.83 24.14 -16.90
C SER A 356 5.91 23.63 -18.01
N ASN A 357 4.59 23.62 -17.76
CA ASN A 357 3.58 23.32 -18.77
C ASN A 357 3.77 24.17 -20.04
N SER A 358 4.17 25.44 -19.90
CA SER A 358 4.38 26.33 -21.06
C SER A 358 5.61 25.97 -21.91
N GLU A 359 6.66 25.41 -21.30
CA GLU A 359 7.88 25.02 -21.99
C GLU A 359 7.72 23.65 -22.64
N ILE A 360 7.14 22.67 -21.92
CA ILE A 360 6.83 21.35 -22.45
C ILE A 360 5.84 21.45 -23.62
N ARG A 361 4.81 22.30 -23.51
CA ARG A 361 3.89 22.60 -24.61
C ARG A 361 4.63 23.08 -25.87
N SER A 362 5.65 23.91 -25.74
CA SER A 362 6.43 24.38 -26.88
C SER A 362 7.28 23.29 -27.54
N TRP A 363 7.66 22.24 -26.81
CA TRP A 363 8.30 21.04 -27.38
C TRP A 363 7.28 20.13 -28.08
N ILE A 364 6.08 19.97 -27.53
CA ILE A 364 4.98 19.20 -28.15
C ILE A 364 4.62 19.79 -29.52
N GLU A 365 4.47 21.12 -29.60
CA GLU A 365 4.18 21.88 -30.83
C GLU A 365 5.21 21.66 -31.97
N GLU A 366 6.42 21.18 -31.66
CA GLU A 366 7.42 20.83 -32.70
C GLU A 366 7.06 19.56 -33.48
N TYR A 367 6.18 18.70 -32.94
CA TYR A 367 5.71 17.45 -33.55
C TYR A 367 4.33 17.59 -34.23
N ASP A 368 3.77 18.80 -34.26
CA ASP A 368 2.47 19.07 -34.89
C ASP A 368 2.50 18.90 -36.41
N GLY A 369 1.40 18.37 -36.95
CA GLY A 369 1.23 18.18 -38.39
C GLY A 369 1.99 16.99 -38.97
N ILE A 370 2.63 16.15 -38.15
CA ILE A 370 3.08 14.81 -38.55
C ILE A 370 1.84 13.95 -38.82
N THR A 371 1.78 13.33 -39.99
CA THR A 371 0.64 12.49 -40.43
C THR A 371 1.10 11.12 -40.93
N THR A 372 0.15 10.27 -41.32
CA THR A 372 0.44 8.99 -42.00
C THR A 372 1.18 9.15 -43.33
N ASP A 373 1.06 10.29 -44.01
CA ASP A 373 1.85 10.61 -45.23
C ASP A 373 3.35 10.77 -44.92
N ASP A 374 3.72 11.05 -43.67
CA ASP A 374 5.12 11.22 -43.23
C ASP A 374 5.79 9.89 -42.85
N PHE A 375 5.01 8.84 -42.58
CA PHE A 375 5.52 7.56 -42.12
C PHE A 375 6.42 6.88 -43.15
N LYS A 376 7.58 6.41 -42.67
CA LYS A 376 8.61 5.74 -43.49
C LYS A 376 9.15 4.57 -42.69
N SER A 377 8.83 3.34 -43.13
CA SER A 377 9.30 2.11 -42.48
C SER A 377 10.80 2.13 -42.21
N GLY A 378 11.18 1.98 -40.94
CA GLY A 378 12.57 2.06 -40.46
C GLY A 378 13.08 3.47 -40.19
N GLN A 379 12.20 4.47 -40.08
CA GLN A 379 12.48 5.81 -39.57
C GLN A 379 11.51 6.14 -38.44
N ASN A 380 11.93 6.99 -37.51
CA ASN A 380 11.07 7.57 -36.49
C ASN A 380 10.77 9.03 -36.85
N SER A 381 9.53 9.48 -36.64
CA SER A 381 9.12 10.90 -36.81
C SER A 381 9.13 11.67 -35.49
N TYR A 382 9.31 10.96 -34.38
CA TYR A 382 9.23 11.41 -33.00
C TYR A 382 10.59 11.17 -32.31
N ILE A 383 10.67 11.37 -30.97
CA ILE A 383 11.90 11.18 -30.20
C ILE A 383 12.44 9.75 -30.39
N SER A 384 13.72 9.65 -30.74
CA SER A 384 14.43 8.40 -30.99
C SER A 384 15.17 7.88 -29.75
N ASP A 385 15.44 6.58 -29.73
CA ASP A 385 16.23 5.95 -28.66
C ASP A 385 17.67 6.51 -28.61
N GLU A 386 18.19 7.06 -29.72
CA GLU A 386 19.47 7.78 -29.80
C GLU A 386 19.40 9.12 -29.03
N GLU A 387 18.32 9.89 -29.19
CA GLU A 387 18.10 11.14 -28.43
C GLU A 387 17.88 10.89 -26.93
N ILE A 388 17.19 9.79 -26.57
CA ILE A 388 16.99 9.38 -25.18
C ILE A 388 18.32 8.97 -24.54
N ASN A 389 19.14 8.22 -25.28
CA ASN A 389 20.47 7.85 -24.86
C ASN A 389 21.38 9.09 -24.70
N ASP A 390 21.42 9.98 -25.69
CA ASP A 390 22.19 11.23 -25.65
C ASP A 390 21.83 12.11 -24.43
N TRP A 391 20.55 12.19 -24.09
CA TRP A 391 20.07 12.89 -22.89
C TRP A 391 20.58 12.23 -21.60
N ALA A 392 20.44 10.92 -21.47
CA ALA A 392 20.88 10.18 -20.29
C ALA A 392 22.41 10.17 -20.13
N GLU A 393 23.16 10.04 -21.22
CA GLU A 393 24.63 10.13 -21.21
C GLU A 393 25.11 11.50 -20.72
N GLY A 394 24.49 12.57 -21.20
CA GLY A 394 24.76 13.94 -20.76
C GLY A 394 24.44 14.14 -19.28
N ARG A 395 23.31 13.60 -18.79
CA ARG A 395 22.88 13.71 -17.38
C ARG A 395 23.77 12.91 -16.42
N LEU A 396 24.15 11.68 -16.80
CA LEU A 396 25.03 10.82 -16.01
C LEU A 396 26.53 11.14 -16.19
N ASN A 397 26.90 11.94 -17.21
CA ASN A 397 28.27 12.16 -17.67
C ASN A 397 29.01 10.81 -17.90
N LYS A 398 28.35 9.91 -18.63
CA LYS A 398 28.74 8.50 -18.82
C LYS A 398 28.43 8.11 -20.26
N ASP A 399 29.41 7.52 -20.94
CA ASP A 399 29.25 6.80 -22.22
C ASP A 399 28.51 5.48 -21.91
N LEU A 400 27.23 5.40 -22.30
CA LEU A 400 26.32 4.28 -22.06
C LEU A 400 26.31 3.32 -23.26
N ASN A 401 26.40 3.85 -24.49
CA ASN A 401 26.34 3.03 -25.72
C ASN A 401 27.70 2.43 -26.13
N GLY A 402 28.80 2.95 -25.63
CA GLY A 402 30.16 2.45 -25.83
C GLY A 402 30.87 2.96 -27.10
N ASP A 403 30.41 4.04 -27.73
CA ASP A 403 31.03 4.61 -28.94
C ASP A 403 32.29 5.45 -28.67
N GLY A 404 32.52 5.84 -27.42
CA GLY A 404 33.66 6.65 -26.96
C GLY A 404 33.38 8.15 -26.85
N ILE A 405 32.14 8.59 -27.00
CA ILE A 405 31.64 9.95 -26.81
C ILE A 405 30.67 9.93 -25.61
N VAL A 406 30.42 11.09 -25.00
CA VAL A 406 29.29 11.29 -24.10
C VAL A 406 28.30 12.15 -24.85
N GLY A 407 27.10 11.62 -25.06
CA GLY A 407 26.00 12.27 -25.76
C GLY A 407 25.56 13.60 -25.18
N TYR A 408 24.73 14.32 -25.93
CA TYR A 408 24.24 15.65 -25.56
C TYR A 408 22.84 15.94 -26.11
N ALA A 409 21.88 16.11 -25.21
CA ALA A 409 20.59 16.71 -25.51
C ALA A 409 20.62 18.24 -25.33
N LEU A 410 19.80 18.95 -26.12
CA LEU A 410 19.67 20.41 -26.06
C LEU A 410 18.81 20.90 -24.89
N ASP A 411 17.79 20.11 -24.53
CA ASP A 411 16.78 20.36 -23.52
C ASP A 411 16.32 19.02 -22.89
N ASP A 412 15.47 19.11 -21.87
CA ASP A 412 15.00 17.95 -21.09
C ASP A 412 13.69 17.32 -21.63
N ARG A 413 13.29 17.57 -22.89
CA ARG A 413 12.01 17.07 -23.44
C ARG A 413 11.80 15.56 -23.29
N VAL A 414 12.89 14.80 -23.37
CA VAL A 414 12.93 13.34 -23.18
C VAL A 414 12.29 12.93 -21.85
N ALA A 415 12.59 13.64 -20.76
CA ALA A 415 12.09 13.33 -19.43
C ALA A 415 10.56 13.47 -19.30
N PHE A 416 9.94 14.33 -20.11
CA PHE A 416 8.50 14.64 -20.04
C PHE A 416 7.67 13.99 -21.15
N LEU A 417 8.27 13.69 -22.32
CA LEU A 417 7.55 13.15 -23.48
C LEU A 417 7.73 11.63 -23.69
N GLU A 418 8.83 11.06 -23.19
CA GLU A 418 9.17 9.63 -23.24
C GLU A 418 9.56 9.12 -21.83
N SER A 419 8.82 9.55 -20.81
CA SER A 419 9.20 9.48 -19.38
C SER A 419 9.64 8.09 -18.89
N ARG A 420 8.93 7.00 -19.24
CA ARG A 420 9.35 5.62 -18.88
C ARG A 420 10.77 5.30 -19.37
N LYS A 421 11.04 5.53 -20.66
CA LYS A 421 12.36 5.27 -21.27
C LYS A 421 13.44 6.20 -20.72
N ALA A 422 13.08 7.45 -20.42
CA ALA A 422 13.99 8.41 -19.80
C ALA A 422 14.43 7.94 -18.41
N ALA A 423 13.50 7.47 -17.58
CA ALA A 423 13.77 6.92 -16.25
C ALA A 423 14.66 5.67 -16.32
N ALA A 424 14.31 4.70 -17.19
CA ALA A 424 15.11 3.50 -17.44
C ALA A 424 16.56 3.84 -17.88
N ALA A 425 16.72 4.81 -18.79
CA ALA A 425 18.02 5.23 -19.29
C ALA A 425 18.93 5.88 -18.22
N ILE A 426 18.36 6.36 -17.10
CA ILE A 426 19.10 6.90 -15.94
C ILE A 426 19.16 5.93 -14.75
N GLU A 427 18.94 4.64 -15.00
CA GLU A 427 19.08 3.53 -14.04
C GLU A 427 18.02 3.53 -12.90
N ALA A 428 16.89 4.21 -13.07
CA ALA A 428 15.69 4.07 -12.23
C ALA A 428 15.02 2.69 -12.42
N THR A 429 14.11 2.29 -11.53
CA THR A 429 13.40 1.01 -11.65
C THR A 429 12.23 1.12 -12.63
N ASP A 430 12.27 0.33 -13.70
CA ASP A 430 11.27 0.24 -14.77
C ASP A 430 10.64 -1.17 -14.89
N GLU A 431 10.52 -1.87 -13.76
CA GLU A 431 10.14 -3.29 -13.69
C GLU A 431 8.72 -3.53 -13.15
N TRP A 432 8.01 -2.49 -12.73
CA TRP A 432 6.66 -2.60 -12.19
C TRP A 432 5.66 -3.04 -13.27
N ASN A 433 4.58 -3.70 -12.87
CA ASN A 433 3.55 -4.18 -13.79
C ASN A 433 2.16 -3.99 -13.17
N LYS A 434 1.30 -3.24 -13.88
CA LYS A 434 -0.05 -2.85 -13.45
C LYS A 434 -0.10 -2.18 -12.07
N MET A 435 0.57 -1.02 -11.96
CA MET A 435 0.40 -0.11 -10.83
C MET A 435 -0.88 0.69 -11.05
N GLU A 436 -1.90 0.34 -10.27
CA GLU A 436 -3.23 0.94 -10.38
C GLU A 436 -3.33 2.16 -9.44
N GLY A 437 -4.44 2.34 -8.72
CA GLY A 437 -4.65 3.51 -7.87
C GLY A 437 -3.64 3.65 -6.72
N VAL A 438 -3.29 4.90 -6.42
CA VAL A 438 -2.66 5.33 -5.17
C VAL A 438 -3.61 6.22 -4.36
N ALA A 439 -3.70 6.00 -3.05
CA ALA A 439 -4.57 6.77 -2.16
C ALA A 439 -3.90 7.15 -0.83
N PHE A 440 -4.37 8.26 -0.26
CA PHE A 440 -3.94 8.82 1.02
C PHE A 440 -5.09 9.62 1.64
N ASN A 441 -5.14 9.72 2.97
CA ASN A 441 -6.12 10.56 3.67
C ASN A 441 -5.41 11.36 4.79
N GLU A 442 -5.63 12.68 4.83
CA GLU A 442 -4.95 13.56 5.80
C GLU A 442 -5.42 13.37 7.26
N ASN A 443 -6.57 12.74 7.48
CA ASN A 443 -7.08 12.40 8.82
C ASN A 443 -6.32 11.21 9.45
N VAL A 444 -5.67 10.39 8.62
CA VAL A 444 -4.85 9.22 8.97
C VAL A 444 -3.55 9.23 8.16
N PRO A 445 -2.66 10.21 8.41
CA PRO A 445 -1.56 10.57 7.51
C PRO A 445 -0.34 9.63 7.59
N GLU A 446 -0.46 8.48 8.25
CA GLU A 446 0.62 7.52 8.47
C GLU A 446 1.13 6.88 7.17
N TYR A 447 0.22 6.53 6.24
CA TYR A 447 0.53 5.75 5.04
C TYR A 447 -0.16 6.27 3.79
N LEU A 448 0.48 6.08 2.63
CA LEU A 448 -0.23 5.94 1.36
C LEU A 448 -0.47 4.45 1.08
N TYR A 449 -1.45 4.14 0.25
CA TYR A 449 -1.70 2.77 -0.23
C TYR A 449 -1.63 2.74 -1.76
N LEU A 450 -1.05 1.67 -2.30
CA LEU A 450 -0.84 1.45 -3.72
C LEU A 450 -1.43 0.09 -4.12
N ALA A 451 -2.36 0.10 -5.06
CA ALA A 451 -2.92 -1.09 -5.67
C ALA A 451 -2.01 -1.60 -6.80
N MET A 452 -1.83 -2.92 -6.86
CA MET A 452 -1.02 -3.61 -7.87
C MET A 452 -1.79 -4.85 -8.36
N SER A 453 -2.44 -4.76 -9.51
CA SER A 453 -3.36 -5.80 -10.00
C SER A 453 -2.73 -7.19 -10.13
N ARG A 454 -1.41 -7.27 -10.38
CA ARG A 454 -0.68 -8.53 -10.54
C ARG A 454 0.82 -8.41 -10.37
N ILE A 455 1.41 -9.39 -9.70
CA ILE A 455 2.86 -9.58 -9.60
C ILE A 455 3.26 -10.63 -10.64
N GLU A 456 3.72 -10.16 -11.80
CA GLU A 456 4.12 -11.00 -12.95
C GLU A 456 5.18 -10.30 -13.83
N SER A 457 5.50 -10.87 -14.99
CA SER A 457 6.43 -10.30 -15.98
C SER A 457 7.78 -9.91 -15.36
N ALA A 458 8.31 -8.70 -15.61
CA ALA A 458 9.62 -8.26 -15.13
C ALA A 458 9.80 -8.47 -13.62
N MET A 459 8.78 -8.16 -12.80
CA MET A 459 8.78 -8.37 -11.33
C MET A 459 9.02 -9.81 -10.87
N THR A 460 9.15 -10.79 -11.78
CA THR A 460 9.24 -12.22 -11.46
C THR A 460 10.27 -13.00 -12.29
N ASP A 461 11.02 -12.33 -13.18
CA ASP A 461 11.83 -13.00 -14.21
C ASP A 461 13.25 -13.39 -13.76
N GLY A 462 13.73 -12.82 -12.65
CA GLY A 462 15.07 -13.04 -12.09
C GLY A 462 16.13 -12.04 -12.52
N VAL A 463 15.75 -10.88 -13.05
CA VAL A 463 16.61 -9.78 -13.51
C VAL A 463 16.16 -8.48 -12.83
N GLY A 464 17.07 -7.50 -12.71
CA GLY A 464 16.74 -6.15 -12.27
C GLY A 464 16.77 -5.92 -10.76
N ASP A 465 15.99 -4.95 -10.30
CA ASP A 465 15.78 -4.53 -8.91
C ASP A 465 14.65 -5.34 -8.22
N ILE A 466 13.72 -5.94 -8.99
CA ILE A 466 12.51 -6.62 -8.50
C ILE A 466 12.46 -8.09 -8.99
N ASP A 467 12.59 -9.04 -8.06
CA ASP A 467 12.45 -10.48 -8.33
C ASP A 467 11.59 -11.17 -7.26
N LEU A 468 10.27 -11.11 -7.44
CA LEU A 468 9.25 -11.68 -6.55
C LEU A 468 8.77 -13.07 -7.01
N THR A 469 7.95 -13.70 -6.18
CA THR A 469 7.09 -14.83 -6.54
C THR A 469 5.84 -14.33 -7.26
N LEU A 470 5.45 -15.02 -8.33
CA LEU A 470 4.21 -14.74 -9.08
C LEU A 470 2.98 -14.69 -8.17
N ASN A 471 2.25 -13.57 -8.18
CA ASN A 471 0.90 -13.46 -7.62
C ASN A 471 -0.05 -12.85 -8.67
N SER A 472 -0.78 -13.71 -9.38
CA SER A 472 -1.75 -13.31 -10.41
C SER A 472 -3.07 -12.73 -9.84
N CYS A 473 -3.28 -12.75 -8.52
CA CYS A 473 -4.43 -12.11 -7.87
C CYS A 473 -4.09 -10.71 -7.32
N GLY A 474 -2.84 -10.24 -7.47
CA GLY A 474 -2.43 -8.89 -7.09
C GLY A 474 -2.20 -8.65 -5.60
N ILE A 475 -1.76 -7.44 -5.27
CA ILE A 475 -1.33 -7.02 -3.94
C ILE A 475 -1.74 -5.56 -3.71
N VAL A 476 -2.11 -5.21 -2.48
CA VAL A 476 -2.09 -3.81 -2.02
C VAL A 476 -0.87 -3.61 -1.13
N TYR A 477 -0.06 -2.62 -1.47
CA TYR A 477 1.07 -2.16 -0.69
C TYR A 477 0.69 -0.96 0.18
N ARG A 478 1.26 -0.85 1.38
CA ARG A 478 1.36 0.42 2.12
C ARG A 478 2.71 1.06 1.81
N MET A 479 2.75 2.39 1.79
CA MET A 479 3.95 3.16 1.57
C MET A 479 4.20 4.10 2.76
N THR A 480 5.38 3.97 3.37
CA THR A 480 5.81 4.78 4.52
C THR A 480 6.69 5.92 4.05
N MET A 481 6.57 7.07 4.72
CA MET A 481 7.31 8.30 4.43
C MET A 481 8.36 8.54 5.52
N GLY A 482 9.65 8.66 5.14
CA GLY A 482 10.75 8.84 6.09
C GLY A 482 11.01 10.30 6.45
N GLU A 483 10.99 11.18 5.45
CA GLU A 483 10.84 12.63 5.62
C GLU A 483 9.44 13.04 5.16
N GLN A 484 9.00 14.25 5.53
CA GLN A 484 7.63 14.70 5.25
C GLN A 484 7.29 14.57 3.74
N TRP A 485 6.26 13.78 3.43
CA TRP A 485 5.81 13.45 2.08
C TRP A 485 6.79 12.67 1.19
N ASN A 486 7.87 12.10 1.74
CA ASN A 486 8.88 11.35 0.98
C ASN A 486 8.92 9.85 1.36
N VAL A 487 8.02 9.08 0.72
CA VAL A 487 8.39 7.89 -0.08
C VAL A 487 9.73 7.22 0.27
N ASN A 488 9.87 6.43 1.34
CA ASN A 488 11.12 5.71 1.62
C ASN A 488 10.99 4.18 1.77
N ARG A 489 9.78 3.66 1.97
CA ARG A 489 9.54 2.21 2.13
C ARG A 489 8.18 1.82 1.55
N ILE A 490 8.11 0.67 0.89
CA ILE A 490 6.88 0.05 0.37
C ILE A 490 6.80 -1.38 0.94
N ASP A 491 5.70 -1.73 1.62
CA ASP A 491 5.49 -3.05 2.23
C ASP A 491 4.12 -3.63 1.82
N PRO A 492 4.01 -4.93 1.50
CA PRO A 492 2.73 -5.56 1.19
C PRO A 492 1.85 -5.61 2.44
N VAL A 493 0.57 -5.26 2.30
CA VAL A 493 -0.44 -5.34 3.38
C VAL A 493 -1.60 -6.25 3.07
N ILE A 494 -2.03 -6.34 1.80
CA ILE A 494 -3.06 -7.28 1.36
C ILE A 494 -2.48 -8.12 0.22
N SER A 495 -2.47 -9.44 0.36
CA SER A 495 -2.05 -10.36 -0.70
C SER A 495 -3.26 -11.09 -1.26
N GLY A 496 -3.54 -10.91 -2.55
CA GLY A 496 -4.67 -11.52 -3.23
C GLY A 496 -4.52 -13.04 -3.42
N GLY A 497 -5.63 -13.70 -3.75
CA GLY A 497 -5.71 -15.16 -3.87
C GLY A 497 -6.11 -15.85 -2.56
N PRO A 498 -6.01 -17.18 -2.43
CA PRO A 498 -5.14 -18.08 -3.19
C PRO A 498 -5.59 -18.31 -4.63
N TYR A 499 -4.61 -18.52 -5.52
CA TYR A 499 -4.81 -18.77 -6.94
C TYR A 499 -4.86 -20.28 -7.27
N THR A 500 -5.88 -20.71 -8.02
CA THR A 500 -6.14 -22.09 -8.45
C THR A 500 -6.40 -22.15 -9.96
N SER A 501 -5.35 -22.39 -10.74
CA SER A 501 -5.36 -22.44 -12.23
C SER A 501 -6.25 -23.50 -12.91
N SER A 502 -7.05 -24.23 -12.14
CA SER A 502 -8.04 -25.20 -12.65
C SER A 502 -9.47 -24.89 -12.26
N ALA A 503 -9.71 -23.79 -11.53
CA ALA A 503 -11.04 -23.27 -11.27
C ALA A 503 -11.61 -22.57 -12.53
N GLN A 504 -12.88 -22.18 -12.48
CA GLN A 504 -13.49 -21.34 -13.52
C GLN A 504 -13.11 -19.86 -13.36
N TYR A 505 -12.88 -19.47 -12.11
CA TYR A 505 -12.46 -18.17 -11.62
C TYR A 505 -11.31 -18.48 -10.68
N GLU A 506 -10.10 -18.06 -11.04
CA GLU A 506 -8.89 -18.64 -10.47
C GLU A 506 -8.55 -18.13 -9.06
N CYS A 507 -9.01 -16.96 -8.64
CA CYS A 507 -8.81 -16.47 -7.27
C CYS A 507 -9.95 -16.94 -6.35
N ASP A 508 -9.67 -17.14 -5.06
CA ASP A 508 -10.71 -17.53 -4.10
C ASP A 508 -11.68 -16.38 -3.87
N ILE A 509 -12.96 -16.63 -4.14
CA ILE A 509 -14.07 -15.67 -4.02
C ILE A 509 -14.20 -15.00 -2.65
N ASN A 510 -13.50 -15.44 -1.60
CA ASN A 510 -13.55 -14.81 -0.26
C ASN A 510 -12.39 -13.85 0.01
N ASN A 511 -11.46 -13.71 -0.94
CA ASN A 511 -10.26 -12.90 -0.85
C ASN A 511 -10.15 -11.98 -2.08
N LEU A 512 -9.22 -11.02 -2.04
CA LEU A 512 -8.97 -10.03 -3.09
C LEU A 512 -8.44 -10.66 -4.39
N ALA A 513 -8.85 -10.12 -5.54
CA ALA A 513 -8.27 -10.40 -6.85
C ALA A 513 -8.27 -9.17 -7.77
N GLY A 514 -7.09 -8.76 -8.26
CA GLY A 514 -6.95 -7.61 -9.16
C GLY A 514 -7.32 -6.28 -8.51
N PRO A 515 -6.66 -5.87 -7.41
CA PRO A 515 -6.91 -4.57 -6.79
C PRO A 515 -6.59 -3.43 -7.76
N ASP A 516 -7.54 -2.52 -7.90
CA ASP A 516 -7.54 -1.40 -8.85
C ASP A 516 -7.84 -0.09 -8.09
N ASN A 517 -9.10 0.33 -8.07
CA ASN A 517 -9.58 1.54 -7.43
C ASN A 517 -9.38 1.44 -5.91
N ILE A 518 -8.76 2.43 -5.28
CA ILE A 518 -8.43 2.40 -3.85
C ILE A 518 -8.73 3.73 -3.16
N LEU A 519 -9.24 3.68 -1.92
CA LEU A 519 -9.53 4.85 -1.08
C LEU A 519 -9.15 4.57 0.38
N VAL A 520 -8.72 5.60 1.10
CA VAL A 520 -8.47 5.53 2.56
C VAL A 520 -9.54 6.34 3.29
N LEU A 521 -10.26 5.72 4.22
CA LEU A 521 -11.31 6.34 5.02
C LEU A 521 -10.73 7.10 6.22
N ASP A 522 -11.52 8.01 6.79
CA ASP A 522 -11.13 8.88 7.91
C ASP A 522 -10.74 8.14 9.20
N ASP A 523 -11.00 6.83 9.29
CA ASP A 523 -10.64 5.95 10.41
C ASP A 523 -9.47 5.00 10.12
N GLY A 524 -8.84 5.10 8.95
CA GLY A 524 -7.70 4.27 8.54
C GLY A 524 -8.08 2.99 7.81
N ARG A 525 -9.37 2.64 7.72
CA ARG A 525 -9.81 1.51 6.88
C ARG A 525 -9.69 1.86 5.39
N VAL A 526 -9.41 0.85 4.58
CA VAL A 526 -9.14 1.01 3.14
C VAL A 526 -10.25 0.36 2.34
N LEU A 527 -10.82 1.08 1.38
CA LEU A 527 -11.70 0.50 0.36
C LEU A 527 -10.87 0.10 -0.85
N VAL A 528 -11.06 -1.13 -1.34
CA VAL A 528 -10.36 -1.68 -2.51
C VAL A 528 -11.38 -2.26 -3.47
N GLY A 529 -11.43 -1.71 -4.69
CA GLY A 529 -12.17 -2.23 -5.83
C GLY A 529 -11.34 -3.23 -6.65
N GLU A 530 -12.02 -4.08 -7.39
CA GLU A 530 -11.41 -5.08 -8.27
C GLU A 530 -11.63 -4.74 -9.77
N ASP A 531 -10.56 -4.84 -10.56
CA ASP A 531 -10.59 -5.20 -11.98
C ASP A 531 -9.97 -6.60 -12.14
N THR A 532 -10.82 -7.60 -12.36
CA THR A 532 -10.33 -8.92 -12.75
C THR A 532 -11.30 -9.78 -13.55
N ASP A 533 -10.72 -10.66 -14.37
CA ASP A 533 -11.40 -11.81 -14.99
C ASP A 533 -11.44 -13.04 -14.08
N LYS A 534 -10.74 -12.99 -12.93
CA LYS A 534 -10.54 -14.12 -12.00
C LYS A 534 -11.65 -14.29 -10.97
N HIS A 535 -12.73 -13.49 -11.06
CA HIS A 535 -13.96 -13.56 -10.27
C HIS A 535 -15.21 -13.48 -11.18
N GLU A 536 -16.35 -14.05 -10.75
CA GLU A 536 -17.64 -13.93 -11.49
C GLU A 536 -18.21 -12.51 -11.45
N SER A 537 -17.88 -11.77 -10.39
CA SER A 537 -18.27 -10.39 -10.16
C SER A 537 -17.13 -9.74 -9.40
N ASN A 538 -16.60 -8.65 -9.92
CA ASN A 538 -15.67 -7.81 -9.18
C ASN A 538 -16.36 -7.21 -7.94
N MET A 539 -15.56 -6.93 -6.91
CA MET A 539 -16.06 -6.62 -5.57
C MET A 539 -15.43 -5.34 -5.02
N VAL A 540 -16.14 -4.66 -4.13
CA VAL A 540 -15.51 -3.70 -3.22
C VAL A 540 -15.29 -4.39 -1.89
N TRP A 541 -14.06 -4.34 -1.41
CA TRP A 541 -13.62 -4.81 -0.11
C TRP A 541 -13.39 -3.62 0.83
N LEU A 542 -13.76 -3.79 2.09
CA LEU A 542 -13.33 -2.94 3.21
C LEU A 542 -12.27 -3.71 3.99
N TRP A 543 -11.03 -3.21 3.95
CA TRP A 543 -9.90 -3.74 4.71
C TRP A 543 -9.69 -2.96 6.01
N GLU A 544 -9.34 -3.71 7.05
CA GLU A 544 -8.90 -3.17 8.34
C GLU A 544 -7.67 -3.95 8.82
N ASP A 545 -6.60 -3.22 9.14
CA ASP A 545 -5.42 -3.78 9.81
C ASP A 545 -5.79 -4.04 11.29
N LEU A 546 -6.30 -5.24 11.56
CA LEU A 546 -6.58 -5.71 12.91
C LEU A 546 -5.32 -6.22 13.62
N SER A 547 -4.13 -6.03 13.04
CA SER A 547 -2.90 -6.29 13.77
C SER A 547 -2.85 -5.30 14.94
N GLU A 548 -2.63 -5.81 16.15
CA GLU A 548 -2.22 -4.91 17.21
C GLU A 548 -0.97 -4.20 16.70
N PRO A 549 -0.93 -2.84 16.74
CA PRO A 549 0.20 -2.13 16.18
C PRO A 549 1.46 -2.73 16.76
N LEU A 550 2.39 -3.12 15.89
CA LEU A 550 3.73 -3.52 16.30
C LEU A 550 4.34 -2.31 16.99
N ILE A 551 4.14 -2.21 18.31
CA ILE A 551 4.86 -1.30 19.17
C ILE A 551 6.21 -1.98 19.37
N PRO A 552 7.30 -1.50 18.75
CA PRO A 552 8.66 -1.90 19.11
C PRO A 552 8.91 -1.51 20.57
N ASN A 553 8.52 -2.41 21.47
CA ASN A 553 8.72 -2.31 22.91
C ASN A 553 10.18 -2.63 23.22
N GLY A 554 11.08 -1.73 22.78
CA GLY A 554 12.53 -1.88 22.82
C GLY A 554 12.99 -2.63 24.07
N THR A 555 13.53 -3.82 23.87
CA THR A 555 13.84 -4.73 24.97
C THR A 555 15.18 -4.36 25.59
N LEU A 556 15.30 -4.53 26.91
CA LEU A 556 16.51 -4.19 27.67
C LEU A 556 16.95 -5.38 28.53
N SER A 557 18.21 -5.80 28.37
CA SER A 557 18.79 -6.93 29.09
C SER A 557 20.04 -6.52 29.87
N VAL A 558 20.34 -7.26 30.95
CA VAL A 558 21.64 -7.24 31.63
C VAL A 558 22.33 -8.57 31.34
N ASN A 559 23.20 -8.60 30.32
CA ASN A 559 23.85 -9.82 29.84
C ASN A 559 24.69 -10.52 30.93
N TYR A 560 25.44 -9.75 31.72
CA TYR A 560 26.24 -10.29 32.82
C TYR A 560 26.65 -9.23 33.85
N VAL A 561 27.00 -9.70 35.05
CA VAL A 561 27.71 -8.94 36.09
C VAL A 561 28.93 -9.75 36.55
N ASN A 562 30.12 -9.39 36.06
CA ASN A 562 31.35 -10.15 36.20
C ASN A 562 32.36 -9.49 37.14
N LEU A 563 33.04 -10.32 37.95
CA LEU A 563 34.11 -9.91 38.86
C LEU A 563 35.39 -9.57 38.07
N MET A 564 35.90 -8.35 38.24
CA MET A 564 37.13 -7.87 37.59
C MET A 564 38.36 -8.09 38.48
N ASN A 565 38.27 -7.81 39.78
CA ASN A 565 39.42 -7.89 40.69
C ASN A 565 39.01 -8.13 42.16
N THR A 566 39.78 -8.99 42.85
CA THR A 566 39.58 -9.31 44.27
C THR A 566 40.56 -8.52 45.15
N PRO A 567 40.11 -7.67 46.08
CA PRO A 567 41.01 -6.96 46.98
C PRO A 567 41.67 -7.90 48.00
N ALA A 568 42.87 -7.54 48.45
CA ALA A 568 43.64 -8.31 49.42
C ALA A 568 43.14 -8.16 50.88
N ASP A 569 42.35 -7.12 51.18
CA ASP A 569 41.69 -6.91 52.46
C ASP A 569 40.19 -7.22 52.33
N LYS A 570 39.64 -7.94 53.31
CA LYS A 570 38.21 -8.30 53.37
C LYS A 570 37.30 -7.09 53.50
N ASN A 571 37.78 -5.98 54.04
CA ASN A 571 37.03 -4.74 54.24
C ASN A 571 37.09 -3.77 53.04
N SER A 572 37.82 -4.11 51.97
CA SER A 572 37.89 -3.29 50.76
C SER A 572 36.76 -3.62 49.77
N THR A 573 36.48 -2.67 48.88
CA THR A 573 35.55 -2.84 47.77
C THR A 573 36.10 -3.80 46.72
N TRP A 574 35.22 -4.56 46.08
CA TRP A 574 35.50 -5.49 44.99
C TRP A 574 35.07 -4.86 43.68
N ASP A 575 35.91 -4.98 42.64
CA ASP A 575 35.68 -4.35 41.35
C ASP A 575 34.92 -5.32 40.43
N TYR A 576 33.80 -4.86 39.87
CA TYR A 576 32.93 -5.61 38.96
C TYR A 576 32.70 -4.81 37.68
N ARG A 577 32.22 -5.51 36.65
CA ARG A 577 31.69 -4.95 35.42
C ARG A 577 30.29 -5.50 35.16
N PHE A 578 29.35 -4.67 34.75
CA PHE A 578 28.13 -5.13 34.09
C PHE A 578 28.15 -4.76 32.60
N GLN A 579 27.40 -5.52 31.81
CA GLN A 579 27.03 -5.16 30.44
C GLN A 579 25.50 -5.17 30.32
N THR A 580 24.94 -4.12 29.75
CA THR A 580 23.55 -4.06 29.28
C THR A 580 23.49 -4.02 27.76
N GLU A 581 22.42 -4.53 27.19
CA GLU A 581 22.16 -4.58 25.75
C GLU A 581 20.69 -4.25 25.49
N VAL A 582 20.43 -3.60 24.36
CA VAL A 582 19.08 -3.30 23.86
C VAL A 582 18.84 -3.98 22.53
N ASN A 583 17.62 -4.45 22.32
CA ASN A 583 17.16 -5.01 21.04
C ASN A 583 15.71 -4.53 20.75
N ASP A 584 15.17 -4.88 19.59
CA ASP A 584 13.78 -4.62 19.17
C ASP A 584 13.42 -3.12 19.16
N LEU A 585 14.38 -2.27 18.77
CA LEU A 585 14.21 -0.81 18.71
C LEU A 585 13.53 -0.33 17.41
N GLU A 586 12.77 0.77 17.49
CA GLU A 586 12.22 1.48 16.34
C GLU A 586 13.31 2.21 15.56
N ILE A 587 13.22 2.19 14.23
CA ILE A 587 14.16 2.89 13.34
C ILE A 587 13.90 4.39 13.39
N GLY A 588 14.94 5.19 13.64
CA GLY A 588 14.86 6.66 13.66
C GLY A 588 14.50 7.28 15.02
N SER A 589 13.99 6.49 15.96
CA SER A 589 13.74 6.91 17.35
C SER A 589 15.00 6.92 18.20
N SER A 590 14.97 7.64 19.33
CA SER A 590 16.13 7.77 20.23
C SER A 590 15.79 7.34 21.65
N TYR A 591 16.57 6.44 22.23
CA TYR A 591 16.22 5.83 23.53
C TYR A 591 17.21 6.20 24.65
N THR A 592 16.69 6.14 25.88
CA THR A 592 17.46 6.37 27.10
C THR A 592 17.25 5.23 28.08
N ALA A 593 18.33 4.57 28.49
CA ALA A 593 18.31 3.58 29.57
C ALA A 593 18.85 4.16 30.88
N ILE A 594 18.11 3.96 31.97
CA ILE A 594 18.54 4.29 33.34
C ILE A 594 18.91 2.99 34.05
N ILE A 595 20.16 2.89 34.53
CA ILE A 595 20.69 1.68 35.18
C ILE A 595 21.07 2.03 36.62
N ILE A 596 20.53 1.31 37.60
CA ILE A 596 20.67 1.58 39.04
C ILE A 596 21.14 0.31 39.76
N ILE A 597 22.16 0.44 40.62
CA ILE A 597 22.54 -0.63 41.55
C ILE A 597 22.01 -0.34 42.95
N LYS A 598 21.33 -1.33 43.54
CA LYS A 598 20.79 -1.28 44.90
C LYS A 598 21.36 -2.42 45.76
N GLU A 599 21.49 -2.17 47.05
CA GLU A 599 21.80 -3.20 48.06
C GLU A 599 20.49 -3.74 48.64
N PHE A 600 20.39 -5.05 48.83
CA PHE A 600 19.15 -5.63 49.39
C PHE A 600 18.88 -5.12 50.81
N GLY A 601 17.62 -4.74 51.06
CA GLY A 601 17.17 -4.24 52.37
C GLY A 601 17.46 -2.76 52.63
N PHE A 602 18.02 -2.02 51.66
CA PHE A 602 18.26 -0.57 51.75
C PHE A 602 17.72 0.15 50.50
N ASP A 603 17.07 1.30 50.70
CA ASP A 603 16.54 2.11 49.60
C ASP A 603 17.64 2.95 48.89
N ASP A 604 18.84 3.04 49.48
CA ASP A 604 19.96 3.83 48.96
C ASP A 604 20.57 3.23 47.68
N TRP A 605 20.67 4.06 46.64
CA TRP A 605 21.34 3.68 45.39
C TRP A 605 22.86 3.68 45.59
N LYS A 606 23.51 2.62 45.13
CA LYS A 606 24.98 2.43 45.22
C LYS A 606 25.70 2.84 43.92
N GLY A 607 24.96 2.96 42.83
CA GLY A 607 25.40 3.52 41.56
C GLY A 607 24.19 3.83 40.67
N ILE A 608 24.32 4.82 39.81
CA ILE A 608 23.35 5.14 38.76
C ILE A 608 24.11 5.56 37.49
N TRP A 609 23.64 5.06 36.34
CA TRP A 609 24.13 5.40 35.01
C TRP A 609 22.96 5.80 34.12
N TRP A 610 23.25 6.72 33.21
CA TRP A 610 22.33 7.24 32.20
C TRP A 610 22.99 6.97 30.84
N TRP A 611 22.30 6.20 30.00
CA TRP A 611 22.74 5.84 28.67
C TRP A 611 21.77 6.45 27.67
N ASN A 612 22.10 7.67 27.22
CA ASN A 612 21.22 8.57 26.45
C ASN A 612 21.63 8.65 24.97
N THR A 613 22.24 7.59 24.46
CA THR A 613 22.83 7.52 23.10
C THR A 613 22.52 6.15 22.51
N ILE A 614 21.26 5.74 22.62
CA ILE A 614 20.75 4.49 22.08
C ILE A 614 20.00 4.84 20.80
N GLU A 615 20.57 4.44 19.67
CA GLU A 615 20.13 4.84 18.33
C GLU A 615 20.09 3.64 17.35
N VAL A 616 20.60 2.47 17.75
CA VAL A 616 20.68 1.27 16.90
C VAL A 616 20.43 -0.01 17.70
N ASP A 617 19.92 -1.01 17.00
CA ASP A 617 19.64 -2.34 17.56
C ASP A 617 20.92 -3.10 17.96
N GLY A 618 20.81 -4.00 18.95
CA GLY A 618 21.95 -4.77 19.49
C GLY A 618 23.03 -3.93 20.17
N GLN A 619 22.79 -2.64 20.44
CA GLN A 619 23.79 -1.76 21.04
C GLN A 619 24.11 -2.20 22.49
N GLN A 620 25.39 -2.14 22.88
CA GLN A 620 25.86 -2.59 24.19
C GLN A 620 26.49 -1.45 25.02
N TYR A 621 26.33 -1.54 26.34
CA TYR A 621 26.86 -0.57 27.30
C TYR A 621 27.54 -1.28 28.49
N ASP A 622 28.88 -1.22 28.50
CA ASP A 622 29.75 -1.79 29.53
C ASP A 622 30.10 -0.73 30.59
N GLN A 623 29.90 -1.04 31.89
CA GLN A 623 30.30 -0.16 32.99
C GLN A 623 30.99 -0.92 34.13
N THR A 624 31.97 -0.27 34.75
CA THR A 624 32.71 -0.82 35.92
C THR A 624 32.35 -0.08 37.20
N PHE A 625 32.22 -0.83 38.30
CA PHE A 625 31.84 -0.30 39.60
C PHE A 625 32.53 -1.08 40.73
N SER A 626 32.61 -0.48 41.92
CA SER A 626 33.28 -1.08 43.09
C SER A 626 32.36 -1.06 44.31
N LEU A 627 32.09 -2.22 44.93
CA LEU A 627 31.18 -2.35 46.07
C LEU A 627 31.79 -3.12 47.24
N PRO A 628 31.41 -2.85 48.50
CA PRO A 628 31.73 -3.72 49.62
C PRO A 628 30.95 -5.04 49.51
N ARG A 629 31.37 -6.05 50.26
CA ARG A 629 30.69 -7.35 50.35
C ARG A 629 29.21 -7.19 50.70
N GLY A 630 28.32 -7.91 50.01
CA GLY A 630 26.88 -7.78 50.20
C GLY A 630 26.06 -8.45 49.09
N CYS A 631 24.74 -8.32 49.20
CA CYS A 631 23.77 -8.73 48.19
C CYS A 631 23.30 -7.50 47.42
N TYR A 632 23.36 -7.54 46.09
CA TYR A 632 23.03 -6.40 45.24
C TYR A 632 22.21 -6.80 44.03
N SER A 633 21.53 -5.83 43.44
CA SER A 633 20.83 -5.99 42.17
C SER A 633 21.18 -4.84 41.24
N VAL A 634 21.45 -5.15 39.97
CA VAL A 634 21.39 -4.17 38.87
C VAL A 634 19.95 -4.15 38.38
N SER A 635 19.29 -3.00 38.40
CA SER A 635 18.02 -2.78 37.72
C SER A 635 18.25 -1.83 36.56
N ALA A 636 17.68 -2.10 35.40
CA ALA A 636 17.78 -1.26 34.22
C ALA A 636 16.38 -1.03 33.62
N SER A 637 16.09 0.18 33.17
CA SER A 637 14.79 0.55 32.57
C SER A 637 15.02 1.40 31.33
N LEU A 638 14.33 1.07 30.22
CA LEU A 638 14.37 1.77 28.94
C LEU A 638 13.17 2.71 28.79
N TYR A 639 13.41 3.85 28.17
CA TYR A 639 12.41 4.87 27.83
C TYR A 639 12.72 5.40 26.43
N GLU A 640 11.71 5.91 25.73
CA GLU A 640 11.93 6.87 24.64
C GLU A 640 12.47 8.18 25.24
N SER A 641 13.45 8.81 24.59
CA SER A 641 14.21 9.93 25.16
C SER A 641 13.41 11.22 25.22
N GLN A 642 12.55 11.51 24.25
CA GLN A 642 11.69 12.68 24.25
C GLN A 642 10.64 12.59 25.37
N ASP A 643 9.94 11.47 25.53
CA ASP A 643 9.00 11.22 26.63
C ASP A 643 9.69 11.43 28.00
N LEU A 644 10.81 10.72 28.22
CA LEU A 644 11.60 10.85 29.45
C LEU A 644 12.10 12.28 29.70
N SER A 645 12.51 13.01 28.66
CA SER A 645 12.96 14.39 28.79
C SER A 645 11.81 15.38 29.10
N SER A 646 10.58 15.04 28.68
CA SER A 646 9.40 15.88 28.82
C SER A 646 8.80 15.84 30.23
N ASP A 647 8.61 14.65 30.81
CA ASP A 647 8.20 14.46 32.20
C ASP A 647 8.75 13.16 32.81
N VAL A 648 9.98 13.26 33.35
CA VAL A 648 10.70 12.20 34.09
C VAL A 648 9.87 11.47 35.16
N LYS A 649 8.76 12.04 35.65
CA LYS A 649 7.90 11.37 36.65
C LYS A 649 6.81 10.48 36.07
N ASN A 650 6.38 10.75 34.85
CA ASN A 650 5.25 10.09 34.20
C ASN A 650 5.66 9.34 32.92
N ALA A 651 6.92 9.50 32.49
CA ALA A 651 7.49 8.82 31.33
C ALA A 651 7.29 7.30 31.37
N THR A 652 6.99 6.75 30.20
CA THR A 652 6.61 5.36 29.98
C THR A 652 7.84 4.46 29.96
N ILE A 653 7.86 3.45 30.82
CA ILE A 653 8.88 2.40 30.79
C ILE A 653 8.51 1.46 29.64
N LEU A 654 9.37 1.38 28.62
CA LEU A 654 9.21 0.46 27.49
C LEU A 654 9.62 -0.97 27.85
N SER A 655 10.72 -1.10 28.62
CA SER A 655 11.22 -2.38 29.11
C SER A 655 11.99 -2.17 30.42
N ASP A 656 11.89 -3.11 31.37
CA ASP A 656 12.75 -3.14 32.54
C ASP A 656 13.24 -4.55 32.88
N THR A 657 14.40 -4.61 33.53
CA THR A 657 15.06 -5.86 33.90
C THR A 657 15.82 -5.73 35.22
N LYS A 658 16.01 -6.86 35.89
CA LYS A 658 16.72 -6.95 37.18
C LYS A 658 17.63 -8.16 37.24
N PHE A 659 18.92 -7.92 37.50
CA PHE A 659 19.95 -8.94 37.66
C PHE A 659 20.50 -8.93 39.09
N ASP A 660 20.27 -10.01 39.84
CA ASP A 660 20.74 -10.16 41.22
C ASP A 660 22.13 -10.80 41.28
N PHE A 661 23.03 -10.22 42.08
CA PHE A 661 24.41 -10.68 42.19
C PHE A 661 24.98 -10.54 43.61
N VAL A 662 26.05 -11.30 43.88
CA VAL A 662 26.71 -11.35 45.19
C VAL A 662 28.12 -10.77 45.07
N VAL A 663 28.46 -9.88 46.00
CA VAL A 663 29.81 -9.29 46.09
C VAL A 663 30.62 -10.00 47.17
N GLY A 664 31.78 -10.55 46.77
CA GLY A 664 32.65 -11.33 47.65
C GLY A 664 32.36 -12.84 47.60
N THR A 665 32.83 -13.57 48.62
CA THR A 665 32.82 -15.04 48.65
C THR A 665 31.66 -15.65 49.45
N GLY A 666 30.76 -14.83 50.00
CA GLY A 666 29.57 -15.28 50.71
C GLY A 666 28.44 -15.72 49.79
N THR A 667 27.31 -16.09 50.39
CA THR A 667 26.05 -16.37 49.70
C THR A 667 24.94 -15.46 50.18
N CYS A 668 23.98 -15.20 49.29
CA CYS A 668 22.77 -14.43 49.59
C CYS A 668 21.57 -15.36 49.72
N THR A 669 20.76 -15.16 50.76
CA THR A 669 19.48 -15.88 50.94
C THR A 669 18.48 -14.87 51.48
N ASP A 670 17.33 -14.73 50.81
CA ASP A 670 16.29 -13.74 51.11
C ASP A 670 16.84 -12.29 51.27
N GLY A 671 17.83 -11.93 50.44
CA GLY A 671 18.50 -10.63 50.45
C GLY A 671 19.55 -10.44 51.57
N ILE A 672 19.74 -11.42 52.46
CA ILE A 672 20.71 -11.36 53.56
C ILE A 672 22.03 -12.00 53.13
N TYR A 673 23.13 -11.26 53.28
CA TYR A 673 24.48 -11.74 53.02
C TYR A 673 25.00 -12.58 54.18
N SER A 674 25.47 -13.80 53.88
CA SER A 674 26.13 -14.68 54.83
C SER A 674 27.57 -14.96 54.38
N GLU A 675 28.56 -14.75 55.27
CA GLU A 675 29.94 -15.16 54.98
C GLU A 675 30.03 -16.69 54.91
N GLU A 676 30.84 -17.17 53.97
CA GLU A 676 31.17 -18.59 53.84
C GLU A 676 31.85 -19.10 55.13
N VAL A 677 31.15 -19.98 55.87
CA VAL A 677 31.65 -20.52 57.14
C VAL A 677 32.75 -21.53 56.86
N ALA A 678 34.00 -21.11 57.12
CA ALA A 678 35.15 -22.01 57.07
C ALA A 678 34.97 -23.17 58.08
N ALA A 679 34.75 -24.38 57.55
CA ALA A 679 34.48 -25.57 58.34
C ALA A 679 35.62 -25.86 59.33
N THR A 680 35.37 -25.55 60.61
CA THR A 680 36.26 -25.87 61.72
C THR A 680 35.60 -26.98 62.54
N ASN A 681 36.28 -28.12 62.64
CA ASN A 681 35.82 -29.26 63.42
C ASN A 681 35.78 -28.92 64.91
N GLU A 682 34.64 -29.06 65.57
CA GLU A 682 34.60 -29.50 66.97
C GLU A 682 33.27 -30.16 67.35
N THR A 683 33.35 -31.27 68.07
CA THR A 683 32.21 -32.12 68.46
C THR A 683 31.83 -31.88 69.92
N GLY A 684 30.54 -31.65 70.22
CA GLY A 684 30.09 -31.14 71.54
C GLY A 684 28.70 -31.63 71.96
N ASN A 685 28.58 -32.95 72.11
CA ASN A 685 27.42 -33.77 72.47
C ASN A 685 26.50 -33.31 73.65
N THR A 686 25.28 -33.89 73.69
CA THR A 686 24.32 -34.04 74.84
C THR A 686 23.56 -32.83 75.41
N ASP A 687 22.36 -32.98 76.00
CA ASP A 687 21.19 -33.88 75.77
C ASP A 687 19.99 -33.38 76.63
N ASP A 688 18.78 -33.83 76.28
CA ASP A 688 17.56 -33.93 77.10
C ASP A 688 17.00 -32.74 77.96
N GLY A 689 15.75 -32.35 77.66
CA GLY A 689 14.68 -32.74 78.59
C GLY A 689 13.54 -31.76 78.98
N ILE A 690 12.34 -32.03 78.43
CA ILE A 690 11.05 -32.23 79.18
C ILE A 690 10.13 -31.02 79.55
N LYS A 691 9.05 -30.87 78.73
CA LYS A 691 7.58 -30.82 79.03
C LYS A 691 6.74 -29.53 79.26
N ASP A 692 5.79 -29.39 78.32
CA ASP A 692 4.30 -29.32 78.43
C ASP A 692 3.57 -28.20 79.22
N SER A 693 2.81 -27.35 78.51
CA SER A 693 1.34 -27.52 78.33
C SER A 693 0.63 -26.36 77.57
N ALA A 694 -0.06 -26.71 76.47
CA ALA A 694 -1.45 -26.35 76.01
C ALA A 694 -1.97 -24.87 76.02
N ASP A 695 -2.89 -24.42 75.15
CA ASP A 695 -3.82 -25.11 74.20
C ASP A 695 -4.37 -24.21 73.05
N GLU A 696 -5.16 -24.83 72.13
CA GLU A 696 -6.23 -24.34 71.23
C GLU A 696 -6.02 -23.72 69.79
N SER A 697 -6.60 -24.44 68.80
CA SER A 697 -7.17 -24.04 67.47
C SER A 697 -6.24 -23.55 66.32
N VAL A 698 -5.90 -24.28 65.21
CA VAL A 698 -6.60 -25.12 64.18
C VAL A 698 -7.12 -24.30 62.97
N PRO A 699 -7.06 -24.73 61.67
CA PRO A 699 -6.38 -25.85 60.96
C PRO A 699 -5.34 -25.35 59.90
N GLY A 700 -4.66 -26.14 59.04
CA GLY A 700 -4.59 -27.59 58.80
C GLY A 700 -3.61 -27.97 57.66
N PHE A 701 -3.20 -29.24 57.64
CA PHE A 701 -2.29 -29.99 56.73
C PHE A 701 -2.46 -29.73 55.20
N GLY A 702 -1.47 -29.99 54.32
CA GLY A 702 -0.08 -30.45 54.51
C GLY A 702 0.29 -31.75 53.77
N ILE A 703 1.38 -31.68 52.98
CA ILE A 703 2.29 -32.77 52.50
C ILE A 703 2.04 -33.44 51.12
N LEU A 704 3.15 -33.47 50.37
CA LEU A 704 3.53 -34.20 49.14
C LEU A 704 2.96 -35.61 48.90
N VAL A 705 2.78 -35.95 47.61
CA VAL A 705 2.86 -37.33 47.07
C VAL A 705 3.59 -37.31 45.72
N SER A 706 4.26 -38.42 45.37
CA SER A 706 4.99 -38.63 44.10
C SER A 706 4.49 -39.89 43.37
N ILE A 707 4.78 -39.96 42.05
CA ILE A 707 4.84 -41.17 41.19
C ILE A 707 3.53 -41.75 40.60
N VAL A 708 3.36 -41.54 39.29
CA VAL A 708 3.02 -42.47 38.17
C VAL A 708 2.08 -43.67 38.42
N SER A 709 0.97 -43.80 37.66
CA SER A 709 0.66 -44.94 36.73
C SER A 709 -0.81 -45.05 36.23
N ILE A 710 -1.00 -44.88 34.91
CA ILE A 710 -1.63 -45.82 33.94
C ILE A 710 -3.12 -46.32 34.09
N LEU A 711 -3.84 -46.27 32.95
CA LEU A 711 -5.04 -47.03 32.49
C LEU A 711 -6.46 -46.71 33.03
N GLY A 712 -7.41 -46.55 32.09
CA GLY A 712 -8.86 -46.73 32.34
C GLY A 712 -9.80 -46.09 31.30
N ALA A 713 -10.22 -46.83 30.28
CA ALA A 713 -11.22 -46.37 29.29
C ALA A 713 -12.67 -46.72 29.71
N ILE A 714 -13.64 -45.85 29.36
CA ILE A 714 -15.10 -46.06 29.22
C ILE A 714 -15.59 -44.82 28.41
N VAL A 715 -15.99 -44.91 27.14
CA VAL A 715 -17.24 -45.46 26.57
C VAL A 715 -18.52 -44.80 27.08
N VAL A 716 -19.00 -43.78 26.38
CA VAL A 716 -20.45 -43.53 26.20
C VAL A 716 -20.71 -43.19 24.73
N THR A 717 -21.56 -43.99 24.08
CA THR A 717 -22.12 -43.69 22.75
C THR A 717 -23.61 -43.50 22.87
N HIS A 718 -24.17 -42.49 22.20
CA HIS A 718 -25.51 -42.42 21.56
C HIS A 718 -25.86 -40.95 21.29
N ARG A 719 -26.58 -40.54 20.25
CA ARG A 719 -26.98 -41.06 18.92
C ARG A 719 -28.04 -40.06 18.44
N ARG A 720 -27.94 -39.53 17.22
CA ARG A 720 -29.03 -39.01 16.38
C ARG A 720 -30.01 -37.98 17.02
N LYS A 721 -30.04 -36.78 16.43
CA LYS A 721 -30.89 -36.62 15.25
C LYS A 721 -30.22 -35.76 14.20
#